data_AF-A0A2R7YV67-F1
#
_entry.id   AF-A0A2R7YV67-F1
#
_cell.length_a   1.000
_cell.length_b   1.000
_cell.length_c   1.000
_cell.angle_alpha   90.00
_cell.angle_beta   90.00
_cell.angle_gamma   90.00
#
_symmetry.space_group_name_H-M   'P 1'
#
loop_
_entity.id
_entity.type
_entity.pdbx_description
1 polymer ?
#
loop_
_entity_poly.entity_id
_entity_poly.type
_entity_poly.pdbx_seq_one_letter_code
_entity_poly.pdbx_strand_id
1 'polypeptide(L)'
;MNIAEALGPARHVFFRAWRHLMTAIPAGRLQSLGQRPDQINSILVINLDREERRWRLVTREVARYRSADGAPLSSMIRRLSAVDARDGRAVAATADVDATYCVGDQLFVQPDDRLSATFRPDEPVRMTRQEVAVARSHIEAWKLIAAGSDHHVLVLEDDVWFRPGAKASIDRGWRDAVSHSRDEQGPQFVYLSYSLADLTAPRHRSSDAVFRPTRGLWFLSGYVLSQEGASALLHAMPVVGPVDLWMNYRLAELDAFALGKPALLQRMDTASSNAYSMLPYLARAGVVDAERELQHPGPPTQGPVIGWSAGRDRESLAMALSMLGLRVRVFDTDEPTLTPQDLEYSLKTFDALVDPPLDPRALRAVSDNPDAVVVVERGASVPTILGPNILSPHRTATIEDPAVGDWRPICRLLGVNVPVDRYPVGTTPALRAFRDTRPVAISAAGTHRGDPRDEDARTSGATDGAEGVASSELAHRSLERDDTPWVLPTSDDWTPSPPRGVSDAFSRLVLDAPMSSPTQDVNELSETFPGNLATFSPANVEYRDDGAHLRLVRQPDLGRPFRSGAIATTRQYLYGRFQARIKPAPGSGAVTGLFLHRASPRQEIDLEFVGAHSTRILTNVYFNPGDDGTELSYGYRGTPHWIELGFDATADFHDYAIDWHPHGISWLVDGRVVHQRTSWNPTPIPHLPMRLHANLWAPRSIDLAGQFRSPEVPREAVFADVRVTS
;
A
#
# COMPACT_ATOMS: atom_id res chain seq x y z
N MET A 1 -10.68 -20.94 -3.40
CA MET A 1 -11.75 -20.31 -2.62
C MET A 1 -11.69 -20.91 -1.23
N ASN A 2 -10.94 -20.32 -0.32
CA ASN A 2 -10.85 -20.81 1.05
C ASN A 2 -11.91 -20.09 1.88
N ILE A 3 -12.56 -20.79 2.83
CA ILE A 3 -13.56 -20.16 3.74
C ILE A 3 -12.86 -19.15 4.70
N ALA A 4 -11.53 -19.07 4.61
CA ALA A 4 -10.66 -18.13 5.29
C ALA A 4 -10.80 -16.66 4.82
N GLU A 5 -10.82 -16.35 3.52
CA GLU A 5 -10.68 -14.95 3.05
C GLU A 5 -11.95 -14.11 3.26
N ALA A 6 -13.14 -14.67 3.00
CA ALA A 6 -14.44 -13.98 3.04
C ALA A 6 -14.87 -13.43 4.42
N LEU A 7 -14.00 -13.51 5.42
CA LEU A 7 -14.23 -13.06 6.80
C LEU A 7 -13.21 -12.02 7.29
N GLY A 8 -12.27 -11.53 6.46
CA GLY A 8 -11.13 -10.67 6.87
C GLY A 8 -11.38 -9.72 8.06
N PRO A 9 -12.18 -8.64 7.93
CA PRO A 9 -12.46 -7.71 9.04
C PRO A 9 -13.08 -8.39 10.27
N ALA A 10 -14.06 -9.28 10.05
CA ALA A 10 -14.71 -10.05 11.10
C ALA A 10 -13.74 -11.02 11.81
N ARG A 11 -12.71 -11.53 11.12
CA ARG A 11 -11.63 -12.34 11.66
C ARG A 11 -10.71 -11.54 12.56
N HIS A 12 -10.35 -10.29 12.22
CA HIS A 12 -9.56 -9.43 13.12
C HIS A 12 -10.36 -9.09 14.40
N VAL A 13 -11.65 -8.74 14.26
CA VAL A 13 -12.54 -8.47 15.40
C VAL A 13 -12.75 -9.71 16.27
N PHE A 14 -13.08 -10.85 15.65
CA PHE A 14 -13.23 -12.14 16.35
C PHE A 14 -11.94 -12.58 17.03
N PHE A 15 -10.79 -12.48 16.35
CA PHE A 15 -9.49 -12.81 16.94
C PHE A 15 -9.20 -11.91 18.15
N ARG A 16 -9.41 -10.60 18.06
CA ARG A 16 -9.22 -9.66 19.17
C ARG A 16 -10.13 -9.98 20.36
N ALA A 17 -11.42 -10.23 20.11
CA ALA A 17 -12.39 -10.60 21.15
C ALA A 17 -12.04 -11.96 21.80
N TRP A 18 -11.78 -12.98 20.98
CA TRP A 18 -11.33 -14.31 21.41
C TRP A 18 -10.02 -14.23 22.21
N ARG A 19 -9.04 -13.45 21.78
CA ARG A 19 -7.78 -13.24 22.52
C ARG A 19 -8.04 -12.57 23.86
N HIS A 20 -8.88 -11.53 23.93
CA HIS A 20 -9.23 -10.90 25.22
C HIS A 20 -9.85 -11.91 26.20
N LEU A 21 -10.82 -12.71 25.76
CA LEU A 21 -11.41 -13.78 26.57
C LEU A 21 -10.37 -14.82 27.01
N MET A 22 -9.56 -15.34 26.08
CA MET A 22 -8.54 -16.36 26.37
C MET A 22 -7.41 -15.84 27.28
N THR A 23 -7.10 -14.53 27.28
CA THR A 23 -6.11 -13.94 28.20
C THR A 23 -6.56 -13.94 29.67
N ALA A 24 -7.85 -14.05 29.95
CA ALA A 24 -8.35 -14.22 31.32
C ALA A 24 -8.24 -15.68 31.83
N ILE A 25 -8.01 -16.65 30.93
CA ILE A 25 -7.99 -18.08 31.27
C ILE A 25 -6.53 -18.55 31.48
N PRO A 26 -6.18 -19.07 32.69
CA PRO A 26 -4.86 -19.65 32.96
C PRO A 26 -4.53 -20.82 32.02
N ALA A 27 -3.29 -20.84 31.51
CA ALA A 27 -2.82 -21.80 30.51
C ALA A 27 -1.88 -22.89 31.07
N GLY A 28 -1.67 -22.90 32.40
CA GLY A 28 -0.93 -23.93 33.13
C GLY A 28 0.56 -23.64 33.32
N ARG A 29 1.32 -24.65 33.78
CA ARG A 29 2.77 -24.57 34.01
C ARG A 29 3.56 -25.04 32.79
N LEU A 30 4.48 -24.24 32.27
CA LEU A 30 5.55 -24.72 31.38
C LEU A 30 6.60 -25.43 32.22
N GLN A 31 6.92 -26.68 31.89
CA GLN A 31 8.00 -27.44 32.54
C GLN A 31 9.38 -27.10 31.96
N SER A 32 9.40 -26.49 30.78
CA SER A 32 10.56 -25.96 30.06
C SER A 32 11.12 -24.64 30.63
N LEU A 33 10.34 -23.89 31.41
CA LEU A 33 10.77 -22.64 32.03
C LEU A 33 10.88 -22.80 33.55
N GLY A 34 11.96 -22.31 34.14
CA GLY A 34 12.22 -22.41 35.57
C GLY A 34 13.66 -22.07 35.96
N GLN A 35 13.99 -22.26 37.23
CA GLN A 35 15.28 -21.84 37.81
C GLN A 35 16.41 -22.90 37.71
N ARG A 36 16.18 -24.03 37.04
CA ARG A 36 17.20 -25.09 36.87
C ARG A 36 18.04 -24.85 35.59
N PRO A 37 19.31 -25.26 35.51
CA PRO A 37 20.14 -25.05 34.33
C PRO A 37 19.61 -25.70 33.03
N ASP A 38 18.90 -26.82 33.13
CA ASP A 38 18.24 -27.51 32.01
C ASP A 38 16.93 -26.84 31.54
N GLN A 39 16.67 -25.62 32.00
CA GLN A 39 15.46 -24.86 31.72
C GLN A 39 15.77 -23.46 31.19
N ILE A 40 14.77 -22.87 30.56
CA ILE A 40 14.75 -21.47 30.14
C ILE A 40 14.56 -20.61 31.39
N ASN A 41 15.56 -19.79 31.72
CA ASN A 41 15.70 -19.13 33.03
C ASN A 41 15.02 -17.76 33.10
N SER A 42 14.97 -17.03 31.98
CA SER A 42 14.29 -15.73 31.88
C SER A 42 13.64 -15.50 30.51
N ILE A 43 12.83 -14.44 30.42
CA ILE A 43 12.12 -14.03 29.21
C ILE A 43 12.52 -12.59 28.89
N LEU A 44 13.05 -12.33 27.68
CA LEU A 44 13.40 -11.00 27.21
C LEU A 44 12.41 -10.56 26.13
N VAL A 45 11.70 -9.45 26.37
CA VAL A 45 10.68 -8.93 25.44
C VAL A 45 11.19 -7.67 24.78
N ILE A 46 11.43 -7.74 23.48
CA ILE A 46 11.79 -6.62 22.59
C ILE A 46 10.51 -5.82 22.32
N ASN A 47 10.47 -4.55 22.73
CA ASN A 47 9.28 -3.70 22.61
C ASN A 47 9.67 -2.24 22.36
N LEU A 48 9.05 -1.60 21.37
CA LEU A 48 9.20 -0.16 21.16
C LEU A 48 8.61 0.63 22.33
N ASP A 49 9.30 1.66 22.81
CA ASP A 49 8.87 2.39 24.00
C ASP A 49 7.48 3.02 23.86
N ARG A 50 7.16 3.55 22.67
CA ARG A 50 5.84 4.08 22.30
C ARG A 50 4.72 3.02 22.21
N GLU A 51 5.04 1.74 22.09
CA GLU A 51 4.07 0.66 21.87
C GLU A 51 3.58 0.05 23.20
N GLU A 52 3.21 0.89 24.17
CA GLU A 52 2.70 0.45 25.49
C GLU A 52 1.49 -0.50 25.39
N ARG A 53 0.71 -0.39 24.31
CA ARG A 53 -0.43 -1.28 24.05
C ARG A 53 0.05 -2.69 23.72
N ARG A 54 1.12 -2.84 22.94
CA ARG A 54 1.74 -4.14 22.61
C ARG A 54 2.36 -4.76 23.85
N TRP A 55 3.14 -3.97 24.59
CA TRP A 55 3.65 -4.34 25.92
C TRP A 55 2.57 -4.94 26.82
N ARG A 56 1.46 -4.21 27.02
CA ARG A 56 0.31 -4.68 27.83
C ARG A 56 -0.36 -5.94 27.28
N LEU A 57 -0.30 -6.21 25.97
CA LEU A 57 -0.84 -7.42 25.35
C LEU A 57 0.10 -8.62 25.53
N VAL A 58 1.40 -8.49 25.24
CA VAL A 58 2.37 -9.58 25.39
C VAL A 58 2.58 -9.96 26.86
N THR A 59 2.68 -8.98 27.78
CA THR A 59 2.75 -9.27 29.22
C THR A 59 1.51 -10.00 29.73
N ARG A 60 0.31 -9.65 29.24
CA ARG A 60 -0.93 -10.37 29.57
C ARG A 60 -0.97 -11.78 28.99
N GLU A 61 -0.41 -11.99 27.79
CA GLU A 61 -0.35 -13.32 27.19
C GLU A 61 0.59 -14.25 27.97
N VAL A 62 1.77 -13.76 28.35
CA VAL A 62 2.75 -14.51 29.15
C VAL A 62 2.24 -14.76 30.58
N ALA A 63 1.55 -13.80 31.21
CA ALA A 63 0.98 -13.92 32.56
C ALA A 63 -0.05 -15.06 32.73
N ARG A 64 -0.59 -15.62 31.64
CA ARG A 64 -1.48 -16.79 31.65
C ARG A 64 -0.79 -18.06 32.15
N TYR A 65 0.54 -18.09 32.05
CA TYR A 65 1.38 -19.26 32.32
C TYR A 65 2.18 -19.11 33.62
N ARG A 66 2.65 -20.25 34.13
CA ARG A 66 3.59 -20.34 35.25
C ARG A 66 4.83 -21.16 34.87
N SER A 67 5.93 -20.98 35.58
CA SER A 67 7.13 -21.83 35.48
C SER A 67 6.85 -23.23 36.07
N ALA A 68 7.82 -24.15 35.94
CA ALA A 68 7.81 -25.45 36.60
C ALA A 68 7.63 -25.27 38.13
N ASP A 69 8.43 -24.37 38.69
CA ASP A 69 8.47 -23.95 40.10
C ASP A 69 7.17 -23.27 40.57
N GLY A 70 6.31 -22.87 39.62
CA GLY A 70 5.00 -22.29 39.88
C GLY A 70 4.96 -20.77 39.95
N ALA A 71 6.08 -20.07 39.76
CA ALA A 71 6.11 -18.61 39.64
C ALA A 71 5.31 -18.16 38.39
N PRO A 72 4.63 -17.00 38.39
CA PRO A 72 4.02 -16.44 37.18
C PRO A 72 5.11 -16.12 36.15
N LEU A 73 4.94 -16.50 34.88
CA LEU A 73 5.97 -16.16 33.87
C LEU A 73 6.16 -14.65 33.70
N SER A 74 5.15 -13.84 34.04
CA SER A 74 5.26 -12.38 34.03
C SER A 74 6.30 -11.82 35.00
N SER A 75 6.72 -12.56 36.05
CA SER A 75 7.86 -12.16 36.90
C SER A 75 9.22 -12.62 36.37
N MET A 76 9.25 -13.35 35.24
CA MET A 76 10.47 -13.72 34.52
C MET A 76 10.75 -12.78 33.33
N ILE A 77 9.88 -11.79 33.07
CA ILE A 77 10.00 -10.85 31.95
C ILE A 77 10.97 -9.71 32.30
N ARG A 78 11.96 -9.52 31.42
CA ARG A 78 12.75 -8.30 31.28
C ARG A 78 12.32 -7.59 30.00
N ARG A 79 12.04 -6.28 30.07
CA ARG A 79 11.76 -5.45 28.88
C ARG A 79 13.07 -4.98 28.27
N LEU A 80 13.21 -5.09 26.96
CA LEU A 80 14.23 -4.39 26.17
C LEU A 80 13.53 -3.34 25.31
N SER A 81 13.90 -2.07 25.50
CA SER A 81 13.51 -1.00 24.59
C SER A 81 14.10 -1.26 23.21
N ALA A 82 13.24 -1.51 22.23
CA ALA A 82 13.64 -1.72 20.84
C ALA A 82 14.16 -0.43 20.21
N VAL A 83 15.11 -0.55 19.29
CA VAL A 83 15.60 0.57 18.48
C VAL A 83 14.46 1.10 17.62
N ASP A 84 14.27 2.42 17.60
CA ASP A 84 13.18 3.06 16.88
C ASP A 84 13.63 3.56 15.50
N ALA A 85 13.06 2.99 14.43
CA ALA A 85 13.32 3.40 13.04
C ALA A 85 12.97 4.88 12.74
N ARG A 86 12.27 5.58 13.64
CA ARG A 86 12.02 7.03 13.55
C ARG A 86 13.20 7.88 14.06
N ASP A 87 14.07 7.34 14.91
CA ASP A 87 15.32 8.02 15.28
C ASP A 87 16.40 7.73 14.24
N GLY A 88 16.58 8.68 13.32
CA GLY A 88 17.61 8.63 12.27
C GLY A 88 19.05 8.51 12.80
N ARG A 89 19.32 8.81 14.08
CA ARG A 89 20.63 8.57 14.70
C ARG A 89 20.81 7.11 15.11
N ALA A 90 19.74 6.46 15.58
CA ALA A 90 19.76 5.08 16.02
C ALA A 90 19.75 4.07 14.85
N VAL A 91 19.41 4.52 13.63
CA VAL A 91 19.50 3.74 12.37
C VAL A 91 20.52 4.31 11.37
N ALA A 92 21.40 5.21 11.81
CA ALA A 92 22.58 5.59 11.03
C ALA A 92 23.52 4.38 10.81
N ALA A 93 24.48 4.51 9.90
CA ALA A 93 25.47 3.45 9.65
C ALA A 93 26.23 3.08 10.95
N THR A 94 26.27 1.78 11.28
CA THR A 94 26.96 1.25 12.47
C THR A 94 27.90 0.12 12.06
N ALA A 95 28.89 -0.20 12.90
CA ALA A 95 29.74 -1.37 12.68
C ALA A 95 29.02 -2.71 12.97
N ASP A 96 27.87 -2.67 13.64
CA ASP A 96 27.10 -3.85 14.06
C ASP A 96 26.25 -4.45 12.92
N VAL A 97 25.85 -3.63 11.92
CA VAL A 97 24.93 -3.98 10.83
C VAL A 97 25.42 -3.42 9.51
N ASP A 98 25.66 -4.29 8.52
CA ASP A 98 25.77 -3.86 7.12
C ASP A 98 24.36 -3.76 6.53
N ALA A 99 23.99 -2.53 6.16
CA ALA A 99 22.70 -2.20 5.57
C ALA A 99 22.57 -2.63 4.09
N THR A 100 23.60 -3.25 3.51
CA THR A 100 23.63 -3.72 2.12
C THR A 100 23.77 -5.23 2.08
N TYR A 101 22.91 -5.90 1.33
CA TYR A 101 22.97 -7.33 1.05
C TYR A 101 22.64 -7.56 -0.44
N CYS A 102 22.63 -8.80 -0.92
CA CYS A 102 22.40 -9.08 -2.34
C CYS A 102 21.14 -9.92 -2.59
N VAL A 103 20.60 -9.87 -3.81
CA VAL A 103 19.46 -10.72 -4.23
C VAL A 103 19.79 -12.22 -4.08
N GLY A 104 21.06 -12.61 -4.18
CA GLY A 104 21.54 -13.96 -3.89
C GLY A 104 21.26 -14.43 -2.47
N ASP A 105 21.25 -13.53 -1.48
CA ASP A 105 20.95 -13.88 -0.09
C ASP A 105 19.45 -14.15 0.12
N GLN A 106 18.59 -13.37 -0.53
CA GLN A 106 17.15 -13.68 -0.61
C GLN A 106 16.95 -15.06 -1.24
N LEU A 107 17.63 -15.35 -2.36
CA LEU A 107 17.55 -16.64 -3.06
C LEU A 107 18.16 -17.80 -2.27
N PHE A 108 19.07 -17.54 -1.33
CA PHE A 108 19.55 -18.56 -0.40
C PHE A 108 18.46 -18.98 0.60
N VAL A 109 17.70 -18.04 1.16
CA VAL A 109 16.63 -18.35 2.13
C VAL A 109 15.35 -18.82 1.42
N GLN A 110 14.96 -18.14 0.35
CA GLN A 110 13.79 -18.44 -0.48
C GLN A 110 14.18 -18.48 -1.97
N PRO A 111 14.55 -19.67 -2.49
CA PRO A 111 14.75 -19.86 -3.92
C PRO A 111 13.48 -19.50 -4.69
N ASP A 112 13.63 -18.71 -5.76
CA ASP A 112 12.54 -18.34 -6.65
C ASP A 112 13.07 -18.17 -8.09
N ASP A 113 12.45 -18.89 -9.03
CA ASP A 113 12.86 -18.94 -10.43
C ASP A 113 12.60 -17.62 -11.17
N ARG A 114 11.57 -16.85 -10.78
CA ARG A 114 11.26 -15.56 -11.41
C ARG A 114 12.23 -14.49 -10.93
N LEU A 115 12.52 -14.47 -9.62
CA LEU A 115 13.49 -13.55 -9.03
C LEU A 115 14.89 -13.76 -9.60
N SER A 116 15.34 -15.01 -9.67
CA SER A 116 16.66 -15.38 -10.23
C SER A 116 16.77 -15.25 -11.75
N ALA A 117 15.66 -15.30 -12.49
CA ALA A 117 15.63 -14.96 -13.92
C ALA A 117 15.61 -13.44 -14.18
N THR A 118 15.08 -12.64 -13.25
CA THR A 118 14.93 -11.18 -13.39
C THR A 118 16.16 -10.40 -12.90
N PHE A 119 16.85 -10.92 -11.88
CA PHE A 119 17.97 -10.25 -11.22
C PHE A 119 19.17 -11.18 -11.06
N ARG A 120 20.37 -10.59 -11.10
CA ARG A 120 21.59 -11.34 -10.83
C ARG A 120 21.76 -11.59 -9.32
N PRO A 121 22.41 -12.69 -8.88
CA PRO A 121 22.66 -12.94 -7.46
C PRO A 121 23.53 -11.89 -6.77
N ASP A 122 24.34 -11.14 -7.52
CA ASP A 122 25.20 -10.03 -7.07
C ASP A 122 24.54 -8.64 -7.17
N GLU A 123 23.25 -8.57 -7.52
CA GLU A 123 22.47 -7.32 -7.49
C GLU A 123 22.31 -6.84 -6.03
N PRO A 124 22.75 -5.61 -5.68
CA PRO A 124 22.65 -5.10 -4.32
C PRO A 124 21.23 -4.65 -3.96
N VAL A 125 20.88 -4.87 -2.70
CA VAL A 125 19.63 -4.48 -2.04
C VAL A 125 19.99 -3.76 -0.75
N ARG A 126 19.40 -2.58 -0.52
CA ARG A 126 19.65 -1.77 0.68
C ARG A 126 18.48 -1.90 1.65
N MET A 127 18.78 -2.29 2.89
CA MET A 127 17.82 -2.38 3.99
C MET A 127 17.10 -1.05 4.23
N THR A 128 15.84 -1.12 4.61
CA THR A 128 15.08 0.01 5.16
C THR A 128 15.53 0.30 6.60
N ARG A 129 15.24 1.52 7.08
CA ARG A 129 15.45 1.91 8.48
C ARG A 129 14.79 0.95 9.47
N GLN A 130 13.65 0.37 9.08
CA GLN A 130 12.90 -0.60 9.87
C GLN A 130 13.66 -1.91 10.02
N GLU A 131 14.20 -2.46 8.94
CA GLU A 131 15.02 -3.69 8.99
C GLU A 131 16.31 -3.46 9.80
N VAL A 132 16.95 -2.30 9.67
CA VAL A 132 18.13 -1.93 10.48
C VAL A 132 17.78 -1.82 11.97
N ALA A 133 16.66 -1.17 12.31
CA ALA A 133 16.17 -1.05 13.69
C ALA A 133 15.85 -2.42 14.31
N VAL A 134 15.20 -3.33 13.55
CA VAL A 134 14.94 -4.70 14.01
C VAL A 134 16.26 -5.45 14.23
N ALA A 135 17.19 -5.41 13.27
CA ALA A 135 18.50 -6.04 13.41
C ALA A 135 19.26 -5.56 14.65
N ARG A 136 19.37 -4.24 14.85
CA ARG A 136 20.00 -3.67 16.05
C ARG A 136 19.28 -4.06 17.35
N SER A 137 17.95 -4.17 17.34
CA SER A 137 17.18 -4.60 18.52
C SER A 137 17.49 -6.04 18.94
N HIS A 138 17.67 -6.95 17.97
CA HIS A 138 18.13 -8.32 18.27
C HIS A 138 19.60 -8.35 18.70
N ILE A 139 20.48 -7.53 18.12
CA ILE A 139 21.89 -7.42 18.54
C ILE A 139 22.00 -6.96 20.00
N GLU A 140 21.24 -5.95 20.43
CA GLU A 140 21.21 -5.55 21.85
C GLU A 140 20.62 -6.64 22.77
N ALA A 141 19.65 -7.43 22.28
CA ALA A 141 19.18 -8.62 22.99
C ALA A 141 20.29 -9.67 23.15
N TRP A 142 21.09 -9.93 22.10
CA TRP A 142 22.22 -10.86 22.16
C TRP A 142 23.32 -10.35 23.10
N LYS A 143 23.65 -9.05 23.07
CA LYS A 143 24.61 -8.42 24.00
C LYS A 143 24.19 -8.62 25.46
N LEU A 144 22.90 -8.43 25.78
CA LEU A 144 22.35 -8.63 27.12
C LEU A 144 22.31 -10.10 27.58
N ILE A 145 22.18 -11.05 26.64
CA ILE A 145 22.18 -12.50 26.94
C ILE A 145 23.63 -12.99 27.11
N ALA A 146 24.55 -12.60 26.23
CA ALA A 146 25.97 -12.95 26.32
C ALA A 146 26.62 -12.41 27.60
N ALA A 147 26.27 -11.18 28.02
CA ALA A 147 26.73 -10.59 29.29
C ALA A 147 25.89 -10.98 30.52
N GLY A 148 24.93 -11.91 30.37
CA GLY A 148 24.02 -12.35 31.42
C GLY A 148 24.58 -13.46 32.33
N SER A 149 23.68 -13.98 33.18
CA SER A 149 23.89 -15.18 33.99
C SER A 149 22.79 -16.23 33.79
N ASP A 150 21.88 -16.00 32.85
CA ASP A 150 20.81 -16.92 32.46
C ASP A 150 21.37 -17.82 31.35
N HIS A 151 21.47 -19.13 31.58
CA HIS A 151 22.01 -20.06 30.57
C HIS A 151 21.17 -20.07 29.29
N HIS A 152 19.84 -19.99 29.43
CA HIS A 152 18.89 -19.97 28.32
C HIS A 152 17.81 -18.89 28.51
N VAL A 153 17.64 -18.03 27.52
CA VAL A 153 16.69 -16.91 27.53
C VAL A 153 15.69 -17.05 26.40
N LEU A 154 14.39 -16.90 26.71
CA LEU A 154 13.32 -16.81 25.73
C LEU A 154 13.18 -15.36 25.24
N VAL A 155 13.59 -15.09 24.01
CA VAL A 155 13.38 -13.79 23.36
C VAL A 155 12.03 -13.77 22.64
N LEU A 156 11.28 -12.66 22.79
CA LEU A 156 9.98 -12.42 22.18
C LEU A 156 9.91 -11.00 21.59
N GLU A 157 9.29 -10.82 20.43
CA GLU A 157 8.77 -9.52 19.97
C GLU A 157 7.45 -9.16 20.68
N ASP A 158 7.07 -7.88 20.66
CA ASP A 158 5.89 -7.37 21.38
C ASP A 158 4.53 -7.70 20.74
N ASP A 159 4.52 -8.20 19.49
CA ASP A 159 3.33 -8.56 18.74
C ASP A 159 3.09 -10.07 18.62
N VAL A 160 3.74 -10.90 19.44
CA VAL A 160 3.51 -12.36 19.46
C VAL A 160 2.25 -12.78 20.24
N TRP A 161 1.78 -14.00 19.98
CA TRP A 161 0.79 -14.69 20.80
C TRP A 161 1.00 -16.22 20.84
N PHE A 162 0.57 -16.85 21.94
CA PHE A 162 0.70 -18.28 22.16
C PHE A 162 -0.50 -19.05 21.57
N ARG A 163 -0.21 -19.97 20.64
CA ARG A 163 -1.21 -20.81 19.95
C ARG A 163 -1.93 -21.77 20.91
N PRO A 164 -3.13 -22.28 20.55
CA PRO A 164 -3.69 -23.46 21.20
C PRO A 164 -2.69 -24.61 21.16
N GLY A 165 -2.43 -25.25 22.31
CA GLY A 165 -1.43 -26.31 22.44
C GLY A 165 0.03 -25.85 22.57
N ALA A 166 0.34 -24.55 22.50
CA ALA A 166 1.72 -24.02 22.59
C ALA A 166 2.49 -24.60 23.79
N LYS A 167 1.85 -24.70 24.96
CA LYS A 167 2.39 -25.35 26.17
C LYS A 167 2.99 -26.73 25.90
N ALA A 168 2.23 -27.61 25.25
CA ALA A 168 2.65 -28.97 24.93
C ALA A 168 3.57 -29.05 23.70
N SER A 169 3.71 -27.95 22.94
CA SER A 169 4.70 -27.84 21.86
C SER A 169 6.07 -27.47 22.44
N ILE A 170 6.13 -26.43 23.28
CA ILE A 170 7.35 -25.97 23.95
C ILE A 170 7.86 -27.03 24.95
N ASP A 171 7.01 -27.56 25.83
CA ASP A 171 7.40 -28.59 26.81
C ASP A 171 7.79 -29.95 26.22
N ARG A 172 7.58 -30.17 24.92
CA ARG A 172 8.14 -31.34 24.19
C ARG A 172 9.37 -30.93 23.41
N GLY A 173 9.26 -29.93 22.55
CA GLY A 173 10.39 -29.52 21.72
C GLY A 173 11.61 -29.04 22.51
N TRP A 174 11.44 -28.45 23.69
CA TRP A 174 12.58 -28.14 24.57
C TRP A 174 13.32 -29.40 25.03
N ARG A 175 12.60 -30.39 25.57
CA ARG A 175 13.19 -31.67 26.01
C ARG A 175 13.86 -32.40 24.86
N ASP A 176 13.19 -32.44 23.70
CA ASP A 176 13.68 -33.12 22.52
C ASP A 176 14.87 -32.36 21.88
N ALA A 177 14.96 -31.04 21.99
CA ALA A 177 16.14 -30.28 21.57
C ALA A 177 17.32 -30.54 22.50
N VAL A 178 17.11 -30.49 23.83
CA VAL A 178 18.13 -30.86 24.84
C VAL A 178 18.62 -32.30 24.62
N SER A 179 17.74 -33.26 24.40
CA SER A 179 18.13 -34.67 24.21
C SER A 179 18.82 -35.00 22.88
N HIS A 180 18.84 -34.07 21.93
CA HIS A 180 19.53 -34.21 20.64
C HIS A 180 20.60 -33.14 20.42
N SER A 181 20.88 -32.33 21.45
CA SER A 181 21.92 -31.31 21.42
C SER A 181 23.30 -31.95 21.30
N ARG A 182 24.26 -31.18 20.76
CA ARG A 182 25.68 -31.57 20.74
C ARG A 182 26.44 -31.11 21.98
N ASP A 183 25.84 -30.22 22.77
CA ASP A 183 26.43 -29.64 23.97
C ASP A 183 25.82 -30.28 25.23
N GLU A 184 26.61 -30.47 26.28
CA GLU A 184 26.11 -30.95 27.58
C GLU A 184 25.26 -29.88 28.30
N GLN A 185 25.43 -28.61 27.95
CA GLN A 185 24.60 -27.51 28.46
C GLN A 185 23.27 -27.38 27.72
N GLY A 186 23.19 -27.83 26.46
CA GLY A 186 21.96 -27.85 25.65
C GLY A 186 21.97 -26.94 24.41
N PRO A 187 20.80 -26.75 23.78
CA PRO A 187 20.70 -26.21 22.42
C PRO A 187 20.94 -24.70 22.40
N GLN A 188 21.97 -24.28 21.66
CA GLN A 188 22.36 -22.88 21.53
C GLN A 188 21.27 -21.98 20.95
N PHE A 189 20.39 -22.52 20.09
CA PHE A 189 19.28 -21.79 19.49
C PHE A 189 18.04 -22.68 19.27
N VAL A 190 16.84 -22.21 19.63
CA VAL A 190 15.57 -22.93 19.34
C VAL A 190 14.48 -21.97 18.84
N TYR A 191 14.10 -22.08 17.56
CA TYR A 191 12.96 -21.35 16.99
C TYR A 191 11.62 -21.84 17.56
N LEU A 192 10.84 -20.92 18.16
CA LEU A 192 9.48 -21.17 18.67
C LEU A 192 8.39 -20.49 17.83
N SER A 193 8.72 -19.37 17.19
CA SER A 193 7.98 -18.66 16.13
C SER A 193 8.81 -18.73 14.85
N TYR A 194 8.19 -19.07 13.72
CA TYR A 194 8.77 -18.94 12.38
C TYR A 194 7.66 -19.12 11.33
N SER A 195 7.89 -18.62 10.12
CA SER A 195 7.21 -19.03 8.89
C SER A 195 8.17 -19.80 7.97
N LEU A 196 7.64 -20.52 6.99
CA LEU A 196 8.42 -21.33 6.06
C LEU A 196 8.49 -20.62 4.71
N ALA A 197 9.70 -20.23 4.32
CA ALA A 197 10.00 -19.68 3.00
C ALA A 197 9.74 -20.69 1.88
N ASP A 198 10.16 -21.93 2.15
CA ASP A 198 10.22 -23.02 1.20
C ASP A 198 9.82 -24.33 1.92
N LEU A 199 8.97 -25.12 1.26
CA LEU A 199 8.53 -26.43 1.76
C LEU A 199 9.50 -27.56 1.36
N THR A 200 10.41 -27.31 0.41
CA THR A 200 11.39 -28.28 -0.11
C THR A 200 12.74 -28.23 0.60
N ALA A 201 13.09 -27.10 1.23
CA ALA A 201 14.30 -26.92 2.03
C ALA A 201 14.53 -28.10 3.02
N PRO A 202 15.73 -28.73 3.04
CA PRO A 202 16.00 -29.90 3.86
C PRO A 202 15.73 -29.68 5.35
N ARG A 203 15.05 -30.65 5.98
CA ARG A 203 14.75 -30.65 7.42
C ARG A 203 15.22 -31.97 8.01
N HIS A 204 16.36 -31.91 8.69
CA HIS A 204 16.91 -33.05 9.40
C HIS A 204 16.11 -33.21 10.71
N ARG A 205 15.00 -33.95 10.64
CA ARG A 205 14.18 -34.28 11.81
C ARG A 205 15.04 -34.99 12.86
N SER A 206 14.98 -34.49 14.09
CA SER A 206 15.53 -35.20 15.26
C SER A 206 14.41 -35.92 16.01
N SER A 207 13.20 -35.36 16.04
CA SER A 207 11.97 -36.04 16.48
C SER A 207 10.74 -35.54 15.71
N ASP A 208 9.53 -35.94 16.13
CA ASP A 208 8.28 -35.30 15.71
C ASP A 208 8.07 -33.91 16.36
N ALA A 209 8.81 -33.58 17.42
CA ALA A 209 8.72 -32.30 18.13
C ALA A 209 9.76 -31.27 17.67
N VAL A 210 10.93 -31.68 17.17
CA VAL A 210 11.98 -30.79 16.63
C VAL A 210 12.70 -31.31 15.39
N PHE A 211 13.16 -30.38 14.57
CA PHE A 211 14.10 -30.62 13.48
C PHE A 211 15.26 -29.62 13.54
N ARG A 212 16.40 -29.98 12.96
CA ARG A 212 17.51 -29.06 12.71
C ARG A 212 17.27 -28.35 11.37
N PRO A 213 17.10 -27.02 11.35
CA PRO A 213 16.87 -26.24 10.14
C PRO A 213 18.19 -25.93 9.41
N THR A 214 18.23 -26.13 8.10
CA THR A 214 19.39 -25.72 7.27
C THR A 214 19.24 -24.29 6.74
N ARG A 215 18.04 -23.93 6.27
CA ARG A 215 17.64 -22.59 5.78
C ARG A 215 16.11 -22.56 5.59
N GLY A 216 15.58 -21.42 5.15
CA GLY A 216 14.17 -21.25 4.74
C GLY A 216 13.21 -20.95 5.88
N LEU A 217 13.70 -20.35 6.97
CA LEU A 217 12.87 -19.85 8.08
C LEU A 217 12.76 -18.32 8.01
N TRP A 218 11.52 -17.81 7.97
CA TRP A 218 11.21 -16.38 8.09
C TRP A 218 10.73 -16.04 9.51
N PHE A 219 10.89 -14.77 9.90
CA PHE A 219 10.46 -14.18 11.18
C PHE A 219 11.28 -14.65 12.40
N LEU A 220 11.90 -13.69 13.10
CA LEU A 220 12.69 -13.91 14.31
C LEU A 220 11.91 -13.63 15.61
N SER A 221 10.57 -13.57 15.54
CA SER A 221 9.69 -13.05 16.60
C SER A 221 9.68 -13.80 17.93
N GLY A 222 10.20 -15.04 17.98
CA GLY A 222 10.17 -15.85 19.20
C GLY A 222 11.10 -17.05 19.15
N TYR A 223 12.15 -17.02 19.98
CA TYR A 223 13.18 -18.05 20.01
C TYR A 223 13.81 -18.17 21.41
N VAL A 224 14.42 -19.32 21.68
CA VAL A 224 15.34 -19.50 22.82
C VAL A 224 16.76 -19.32 22.31
N LEU A 225 17.59 -18.64 23.10
CA LEU A 225 19.01 -18.42 22.82
C LEU A 225 19.82 -18.72 24.10
N SER A 226 20.91 -19.48 23.98
CA SER A 226 21.85 -19.67 25.10
C SER A 226 22.85 -18.51 25.21
N GLN A 227 23.51 -18.37 26.36
CA GLN A 227 24.61 -17.40 26.53
C GLN A 227 25.73 -17.59 25.48
N GLU A 228 26.02 -18.84 25.13
CA GLU A 228 27.05 -19.21 24.17
C GLU A 228 26.56 -19.02 22.73
N GLY A 229 25.30 -19.32 22.44
CA GLY A 229 24.67 -19.00 21.16
C GLY A 229 24.64 -17.49 20.91
N ALA A 230 24.32 -16.68 21.92
CA ALA A 230 24.38 -15.22 21.84
C ALA A 230 25.81 -14.74 21.59
N SER A 231 26.79 -15.33 22.28
CA SER A 231 28.21 -15.03 22.07
C SER A 231 28.66 -15.39 20.66
N ALA A 232 28.27 -16.55 20.13
CA ALA A 232 28.60 -16.98 18.77
C ALA A 232 28.01 -16.04 17.70
N LEU A 233 26.75 -15.61 17.85
CA LEU A 233 26.12 -14.63 16.98
C LEU A 233 26.85 -13.27 17.00
N LEU A 234 27.32 -12.82 18.17
CA LEU A 234 28.09 -11.58 18.29
C LEU A 234 29.50 -11.68 17.68
N HIS A 235 30.15 -12.85 17.73
CA HIS A 235 31.43 -13.08 17.05
C HIS A 235 31.30 -13.21 15.52
N ALA A 236 30.10 -13.52 15.02
CA ALA A 236 29.80 -13.61 13.58
C ALA A 236 29.38 -12.25 12.95
N MET A 237 29.33 -11.17 13.72
CA MET A 237 28.96 -9.82 13.24
C MET A 237 29.96 -9.25 12.20
N PRO A 238 29.54 -8.32 11.31
CA PRO A 238 28.24 -7.63 11.27
C PRO A 238 27.06 -8.52 10.85
N VAL A 239 25.86 -8.12 11.27
CA VAL A 239 24.62 -8.64 10.65
C VAL A 239 24.50 -8.01 9.26
N VAL A 240 24.45 -8.82 8.21
CA VAL A 240 24.38 -8.39 6.81
C VAL A 240 22.97 -8.62 6.28
N GLY A 241 22.26 -7.55 5.95
CA GLY A 241 20.86 -7.65 5.52
C GLY A 241 19.85 -7.85 6.66
N PRO A 242 18.57 -8.12 6.34
CA PRO A 242 17.52 -8.39 7.32
C PRO A 242 17.93 -9.52 8.29
N VAL A 243 17.72 -9.32 9.59
CA VAL A 243 18.30 -10.20 10.62
C VAL A 243 17.77 -11.64 10.58
N ASP A 244 16.51 -11.85 10.20
CA ASP A 244 15.95 -13.20 10.02
C ASP A 244 16.53 -13.89 8.78
N LEU A 245 16.75 -13.16 7.70
CA LEU A 245 17.51 -13.62 6.53
C LEU A 245 18.94 -14.01 6.95
N TRP A 246 19.69 -13.11 7.57
CA TRP A 246 21.08 -13.36 8.03
C TRP A 246 21.18 -14.55 8.99
N MET A 247 20.23 -14.70 9.92
CA MET A 247 20.17 -15.83 10.84
C MET A 247 20.17 -17.18 10.13
N ASN A 248 19.57 -17.31 8.94
CA ASN A 248 19.57 -18.57 8.18
C ASN A 248 20.98 -19.04 7.82
N TYR A 249 21.94 -18.13 7.60
CA TYR A 249 23.34 -18.47 7.37
C TYR A 249 24.08 -18.95 8.64
N ARG A 250 23.57 -18.65 9.84
CA ARG A 250 24.19 -19.03 11.12
C ARG A 250 23.69 -20.37 11.67
N LEU A 251 22.55 -20.90 11.18
CA LEU A 251 21.89 -22.10 11.73
C LEU A 251 22.71 -23.39 11.63
N ALA A 252 23.65 -23.47 10.67
CA ALA A 252 24.53 -24.62 10.51
C ALA A 252 25.78 -24.58 11.43
N GLU A 253 26.14 -23.39 11.91
CA GLU A 253 27.27 -23.15 12.81
C GLU A 253 26.85 -23.31 14.28
N LEU A 254 25.63 -22.87 14.60
CA LEU A 254 24.99 -23.04 15.91
C LEU A 254 24.48 -24.48 16.12
N ASP A 255 24.33 -24.90 17.37
CA ASP A 255 23.52 -26.07 17.72
C ASP A 255 22.01 -25.76 17.67
N ALA A 256 21.53 -25.41 16.46
CA ALA A 256 20.21 -24.86 16.22
C ALA A 256 19.11 -25.90 15.99
N PHE A 257 17.92 -25.61 16.51
CA PHE A 257 16.68 -26.38 16.33
C PHE A 257 15.50 -25.47 15.98
N ALA A 258 14.45 -26.09 15.44
CA ALA A 258 13.13 -25.48 15.32
C ALA A 258 12.05 -26.48 15.77
N LEU A 259 11.00 -25.99 16.45
CA LEU A 259 9.84 -26.81 16.78
C LEU A 259 9.20 -27.36 15.49
N GLY A 260 8.79 -28.63 15.46
CA GLY A 260 8.10 -29.24 14.31
C GLY A 260 6.78 -28.56 13.93
N LYS A 261 6.22 -27.72 14.82
CA LYS A 261 5.16 -26.75 14.56
C LYS A 261 5.43 -25.48 15.39
N PRO A 262 5.37 -24.26 14.83
CA PRO A 262 5.51 -23.03 15.62
C PRO A 262 4.51 -22.99 16.77
N ALA A 263 4.98 -22.70 17.98
CA ALA A 263 4.16 -22.53 19.19
C ALA A 263 3.67 -21.09 19.36
N LEU A 264 4.48 -20.16 18.86
CA LEU A 264 4.22 -18.73 18.81
C LEU A 264 3.90 -18.34 17.36
N LEU A 265 3.17 -17.24 17.19
CA LEU A 265 2.93 -16.55 15.92
C LEU A 265 2.84 -15.05 16.19
N GLN A 266 3.09 -14.23 15.17
CA GLN A 266 2.72 -12.81 15.19
C GLN A 266 1.18 -12.65 15.22
N ARG A 267 0.72 -11.54 15.77
CA ARG A 267 -0.70 -11.20 15.94
C ARG A 267 -1.28 -10.62 14.65
N MET A 268 -2.48 -11.08 14.31
CA MET A 268 -3.22 -10.56 13.15
C MET A 268 -3.97 -9.24 13.47
N ASP A 269 -4.16 -8.86 14.73
CA ASP A 269 -4.89 -7.63 15.13
C ASP A 269 -3.97 -6.42 15.41
N THR A 270 -2.72 -6.49 14.95
CA THR A 270 -1.71 -5.43 15.03
C THR A 270 -1.11 -5.22 13.64
N ALA A 271 -1.19 -3.99 13.12
CA ALA A 271 -0.48 -3.63 11.89
C ALA A 271 1.04 -3.62 12.15
N SER A 272 1.82 -4.23 11.27
CA SER A 272 3.27 -4.05 11.27
C SER A 272 3.62 -2.67 10.71
N SER A 273 4.57 -1.98 11.33
CA SER A 273 5.16 -0.75 10.79
C SER A 273 6.39 -1.00 9.91
N ASN A 274 6.79 -2.27 9.76
CA ASN A 274 8.04 -2.64 9.11
C ASN A 274 7.88 -2.58 7.59
N ALA A 275 8.84 -1.94 6.94
CA ALA A 275 9.01 -2.03 5.49
C ALA A 275 10.03 -3.13 5.19
N TYR A 276 9.91 -3.76 4.02
CA TYR A 276 10.82 -4.81 3.57
C TYR A 276 11.50 -4.37 2.27
N SER A 277 12.83 -4.24 2.32
CA SER A 277 13.69 -3.80 1.22
C SER A 277 13.61 -4.70 -0.03
N MET A 278 13.26 -5.98 0.15
CA MET A 278 13.14 -6.94 -0.96
C MET A 278 11.84 -6.82 -1.77
N LEU A 279 10.77 -6.22 -1.23
CA LEU A 279 9.45 -6.19 -1.90
C LEU A 279 9.46 -5.58 -3.31
N PRO A 280 10.20 -4.49 -3.62
CA PRO A 280 10.29 -3.96 -4.98
C PRO A 280 10.95 -4.92 -5.98
N TYR A 281 11.89 -5.76 -5.53
CA TYR A 281 12.53 -6.78 -6.38
C TYR A 281 11.56 -7.94 -6.63
N LEU A 282 10.89 -8.42 -5.57
CA LEU A 282 9.86 -9.46 -5.67
C LEU A 282 8.67 -9.02 -6.55
N ALA A 283 8.25 -7.75 -6.48
CA ALA A 283 7.21 -7.20 -7.35
C ALA A 283 7.69 -7.06 -8.82
N ARG A 284 8.93 -6.59 -9.05
CA ARG A 284 9.52 -6.51 -10.40
C ARG A 284 9.69 -7.88 -11.06
N ALA A 285 9.89 -8.93 -10.27
CA ALA A 285 9.94 -10.31 -10.73
C ALA A 285 8.55 -11.01 -10.80
N GLY A 286 7.46 -10.34 -10.42
CA GLY A 286 6.12 -10.95 -10.35
C GLY A 286 6.04 -12.12 -9.35
N VAL A 287 6.78 -12.05 -8.25
CA VAL A 287 6.77 -13.04 -7.15
C VAL A 287 5.79 -12.62 -6.06
N VAL A 288 5.83 -11.34 -5.68
CA VAL A 288 4.89 -10.71 -4.75
C VAL A 288 4.19 -9.59 -5.48
N ASP A 289 3.02 -9.92 -6.02
CA ASP A 289 2.07 -8.94 -6.50
C ASP A 289 1.51 -8.15 -5.31
N ALA A 290 1.25 -6.85 -5.51
CA ALA A 290 0.40 -6.09 -4.59
C ALA A 290 -1.08 -6.54 -4.67
N GLU A 291 -1.40 -7.39 -5.65
CA GLU A 291 -2.73 -7.87 -6.01
C GLU A 291 -2.73 -9.41 -6.13
N ARG A 292 -2.31 -10.12 -5.07
CA ARG A 292 -2.02 -11.56 -5.16
C ARG A 292 -3.27 -12.47 -5.10
N GLU A 293 -4.15 -12.37 -6.10
CA GLU A 293 -4.84 -13.55 -6.67
C GLU A 293 -5.28 -13.39 -8.14
N LEU A 294 -4.35 -13.08 -9.05
CA LEU A 294 -4.47 -13.53 -10.45
C LEU A 294 -3.45 -14.64 -10.72
N GLN A 295 -3.93 -15.88 -10.75
CA GLN A 295 -3.22 -16.94 -11.46
C GLN A 295 -3.28 -16.62 -12.95
N HIS A 296 -2.24 -15.98 -13.49
CA HIS A 296 -2.04 -16.00 -14.94
C HIS A 296 -2.02 -17.46 -15.40
N PRO A 297 -2.94 -17.89 -16.28
CA PRO A 297 -2.67 -19.05 -17.10
C PRO A 297 -1.42 -18.76 -17.94
N GLY A 298 -0.74 -19.80 -18.43
CA GLY A 298 0.06 -19.60 -19.64
C GLY A 298 -0.86 -19.04 -20.74
N PRO A 299 -0.37 -18.19 -21.67
CA PRO A 299 -1.22 -17.64 -22.73
C PRO A 299 -2.01 -18.79 -23.39
N PRO A 300 -3.33 -18.64 -23.57
CA PRO A 300 -4.19 -19.76 -23.94
C PRO A 300 -3.65 -20.41 -25.21
N THR A 301 -3.61 -21.74 -25.23
CA THR A 301 -3.03 -22.52 -26.34
C THR A 301 -3.95 -22.60 -27.56
N GLN A 302 -4.90 -21.67 -27.65
CA GLN A 302 -5.81 -21.43 -28.76
C GLN A 302 -5.89 -19.92 -29.01
N GLY A 303 -6.27 -19.54 -30.22
CA GLY A 303 -6.17 -18.18 -30.73
C GLY A 303 -7.26 -17.22 -30.24
N PRO A 304 -7.52 -16.13 -31.01
CA PRO A 304 -8.27 -14.98 -30.53
C PRO A 304 -9.72 -15.31 -30.18
N VAL A 305 -10.19 -14.77 -29.04
CA VAL A 305 -11.53 -15.03 -28.51
C VAL A 305 -12.51 -13.97 -28.99
N ILE A 306 -13.63 -14.36 -29.59
CA ILE A 306 -14.69 -13.45 -30.01
C ILE A 306 -15.98 -13.76 -29.22
N GLY A 307 -16.38 -12.85 -28.34
CA GLY A 307 -17.52 -12.99 -27.45
C GLY A 307 -18.76 -12.25 -27.93
N TRP A 308 -19.95 -12.79 -27.64
CA TRP A 308 -21.24 -12.09 -27.78
C TRP A 308 -22.08 -12.21 -26.49
N SER A 309 -22.58 -11.07 -26.00
CA SER A 309 -23.36 -10.97 -24.76
C SER A 309 -24.87 -10.95 -25.01
N ALA A 310 -25.64 -11.22 -23.96
CA ALA A 310 -27.11 -11.15 -23.98
C ALA A 310 -27.67 -9.71 -23.99
N GLY A 311 -26.83 -8.69 -24.23
CA GLY A 311 -27.23 -7.30 -24.48
C GLY A 311 -27.77 -6.52 -23.27
N ARG A 312 -27.72 -7.09 -22.06
CA ARG A 312 -28.14 -6.42 -20.80
C ARG A 312 -27.00 -6.06 -19.87
N ASP A 313 -25.93 -6.85 -19.90
CA ASP A 313 -24.77 -6.79 -18.99
C ASP A 313 -23.48 -7.24 -19.71
N ARG A 314 -23.03 -6.48 -20.74
CA ARG A 314 -21.77 -6.75 -21.50
C ARG A 314 -20.55 -6.97 -20.58
N GLU A 315 -20.60 -6.31 -19.42
CA GLU A 315 -19.63 -6.38 -18.33
C GLU A 315 -19.33 -7.82 -17.88
N SER A 316 -20.31 -8.73 -17.88
CA SER A 316 -20.18 -10.08 -17.32
C SER A 316 -19.16 -10.92 -18.10
N LEU A 317 -19.40 -11.16 -19.39
CA LEU A 317 -18.48 -11.89 -20.28
C LEU A 317 -17.12 -11.19 -20.41
N ALA A 318 -17.09 -9.85 -20.46
CA ALA A 318 -15.85 -9.10 -20.58
C ALA A 318 -14.96 -9.23 -19.35
N MET A 319 -15.54 -9.08 -18.15
CA MET A 319 -14.84 -9.26 -16.89
C MET A 319 -14.39 -10.72 -16.71
N ALA A 320 -15.21 -11.69 -17.13
CA ALA A 320 -14.83 -13.11 -17.08
C ALA A 320 -13.58 -13.40 -17.93
N LEU A 321 -13.52 -12.91 -19.16
CA LEU A 321 -12.37 -13.09 -20.04
C LEU A 321 -11.12 -12.34 -19.51
N SER A 322 -11.30 -11.16 -18.91
CA SER A 322 -10.20 -10.40 -18.29
C SER A 322 -9.65 -11.08 -17.03
N MET A 323 -10.50 -11.70 -16.21
CA MET A 323 -10.11 -12.50 -15.04
C MET A 323 -9.35 -13.78 -15.41
N LEU A 324 -9.51 -14.27 -16.65
CA LEU A 324 -8.69 -15.35 -17.22
C LEU A 324 -7.37 -14.84 -17.85
N GLY A 325 -7.01 -13.58 -17.60
CA GLY A 325 -5.72 -13.00 -18.00
C GLY A 325 -5.65 -12.48 -19.45
N LEU A 326 -6.78 -12.37 -20.15
CA LEU A 326 -6.84 -11.89 -21.53
C LEU A 326 -6.93 -10.35 -21.59
N ARG A 327 -6.28 -9.74 -22.59
CA ARG A 327 -6.51 -8.33 -22.94
C ARG A 327 -7.85 -8.24 -23.68
N VAL A 328 -8.91 -7.79 -23.01
CA VAL A 328 -10.26 -7.71 -23.59
C VAL A 328 -10.56 -6.31 -24.12
N ARG A 329 -11.16 -6.21 -25.31
CA ARG A 329 -11.91 -5.02 -25.75
C ARG A 329 -13.40 -5.34 -25.83
N VAL A 330 -14.22 -4.55 -25.16
CA VAL A 330 -15.68 -4.54 -25.33
C VAL A 330 -16.03 -3.50 -26.38
N PHE A 331 -17.07 -3.76 -27.16
CA PHE A 331 -17.62 -2.82 -28.13
C PHE A 331 -19.02 -2.37 -27.73
N ASP A 332 -19.34 -1.11 -27.97
CA ASP A 332 -20.70 -0.59 -27.84
C ASP A 332 -21.51 -0.79 -29.14
N THR A 333 -22.84 -0.86 -28.99
CA THR A 333 -23.83 -1.02 -30.09
C THR A 333 -23.76 0.05 -31.17
N ASP A 334 -23.05 1.12 -30.87
CA ASP A 334 -23.04 2.40 -31.55
C ASP A 334 -21.69 2.62 -32.29
N GLU A 335 -20.75 1.68 -32.16
CA GLU A 335 -19.43 1.72 -32.79
C GLU A 335 -19.45 1.40 -34.30
N PRO A 336 -18.52 2.00 -35.09
CA PRO A 336 -18.45 1.77 -36.53
C PRO A 336 -18.02 0.33 -36.86
N THR A 337 -18.58 -0.19 -37.95
CA THR A 337 -18.39 -1.58 -38.36
C THR A 337 -16.94 -1.89 -38.76
N LEU A 338 -16.35 -2.91 -38.14
CA LEU A 338 -14.98 -3.35 -38.38
C LEU A 338 -14.84 -4.14 -39.68
N THR A 339 -13.86 -3.78 -40.50
CA THR A 339 -13.41 -4.59 -41.64
C THR A 339 -12.42 -5.68 -41.18
N PRO A 340 -12.03 -6.64 -42.04
CA PRO A 340 -10.99 -7.61 -41.69
C PRO A 340 -9.65 -7.00 -41.25
N GLN A 341 -9.32 -5.79 -41.73
CA GLN A 341 -8.07 -5.11 -41.36
C GLN A 341 -8.16 -4.49 -39.96
N ASP A 342 -9.32 -3.95 -39.58
CA ASP A 342 -9.56 -3.40 -38.24
C ASP A 342 -9.67 -4.52 -37.19
N LEU A 343 -10.19 -5.67 -37.60
CA LEU A 343 -10.17 -6.92 -36.82
C LEU A 343 -8.73 -7.40 -36.59
N GLU A 344 -7.93 -7.55 -37.65
CA GLU A 344 -6.51 -7.98 -37.54
C GLU A 344 -5.67 -6.98 -36.72
N TYR A 345 -5.95 -5.67 -36.83
CA TYR A 345 -5.31 -4.64 -36.02
C TYR A 345 -5.72 -4.75 -34.54
N SER A 346 -7.01 -4.91 -34.26
CA SER A 346 -7.51 -5.09 -32.88
C SER A 346 -6.90 -6.33 -32.22
N LEU A 347 -6.78 -7.44 -32.94
CA LEU A 347 -6.26 -8.71 -32.43
C LEU A 347 -4.73 -8.75 -32.23
N LYS A 348 -4.00 -7.69 -32.61
CA LYS A 348 -2.59 -7.51 -32.19
C LYS A 348 -2.50 -6.91 -30.77
N THR A 349 -3.51 -6.15 -30.36
CA THR A 349 -3.55 -5.42 -29.08
C THR A 349 -4.42 -6.13 -28.03
N PHE A 350 -5.44 -6.88 -28.46
CA PHE A 350 -6.41 -7.55 -27.59
C PHE A 350 -6.51 -9.05 -27.93
N ASP A 351 -6.46 -9.90 -26.92
CA ASP A 351 -6.61 -11.35 -27.05
C ASP A 351 -8.10 -11.76 -27.16
N ALA A 352 -9.00 -10.88 -26.71
CA ALA A 352 -10.44 -11.08 -26.77
C ALA A 352 -11.22 -9.82 -27.20
N LEU A 353 -12.25 -9.99 -28.03
CA LEU A 353 -13.18 -8.94 -28.46
C LEU A 353 -14.62 -9.32 -28.07
N VAL A 354 -15.37 -8.46 -27.38
CA VAL A 354 -16.76 -8.73 -26.92
C VAL A 354 -17.75 -7.79 -27.60
N ASP A 355 -18.80 -8.37 -28.19
CA ASP A 355 -19.81 -7.72 -29.04
C ASP A 355 -19.28 -6.93 -30.26
N PRO A 356 -18.16 -7.32 -30.93
CA PRO A 356 -17.59 -6.51 -32.01
C PRO A 356 -18.56 -6.35 -33.20
N PRO A 357 -18.73 -5.13 -33.74
CA PRO A 357 -19.59 -4.87 -34.90
C PRO A 357 -18.85 -5.28 -36.19
N LEU A 358 -18.72 -6.58 -36.43
CA LEU A 358 -17.96 -7.14 -37.56
C LEU A 358 -18.75 -7.03 -38.89
N ASP A 359 -18.09 -6.58 -39.96
CA ASP A 359 -18.67 -6.61 -41.32
C ASP A 359 -18.79 -8.06 -41.87
N PRO A 360 -19.54 -8.30 -42.95
CA PRO A 360 -19.71 -9.66 -43.51
C PRO A 360 -18.41 -10.35 -43.97
N ARG A 361 -17.31 -9.60 -44.18
CA ARG A 361 -16.00 -10.13 -44.51
C ARG A 361 -15.20 -10.43 -43.24
N ALA A 362 -15.28 -9.59 -42.22
CA ALA A 362 -14.66 -9.76 -40.92
C ALA A 362 -15.28 -10.95 -40.16
N LEU A 363 -16.61 -11.10 -40.21
CA LEU A 363 -17.29 -12.30 -39.73
C LEU A 363 -16.77 -13.57 -40.40
N ARG A 364 -16.52 -13.52 -41.72
CA ARG A 364 -15.93 -14.65 -42.44
C ARG A 364 -14.46 -14.89 -42.05
N ALA A 365 -13.69 -13.85 -41.79
CA ALA A 365 -12.31 -13.99 -41.30
C ALA A 365 -12.24 -14.68 -39.92
N VAL A 366 -13.22 -14.48 -39.03
CA VAL A 366 -13.34 -15.24 -37.76
C VAL A 366 -13.73 -16.70 -38.01
N SER A 367 -14.68 -16.94 -38.93
CA SER A 367 -15.10 -18.30 -39.33
C SER A 367 -13.92 -19.12 -39.86
N ASP A 368 -13.20 -18.55 -40.83
CA ASP A 368 -12.22 -19.24 -41.65
C ASP A 368 -10.84 -19.34 -40.95
N ASN A 369 -10.60 -18.60 -39.87
CA ASN A 369 -9.45 -18.75 -38.98
C ASN A 369 -9.64 -19.99 -38.06
N PRO A 370 -8.80 -21.04 -38.13
CA PRO A 370 -8.99 -22.27 -37.35
C PRO A 370 -8.74 -22.09 -35.85
N ASP A 371 -7.90 -21.12 -35.46
CA ASP A 371 -7.48 -20.92 -34.08
C ASP A 371 -8.40 -19.96 -33.32
N ALA A 372 -9.22 -19.18 -34.02
CA ALA A 372 -10.17 -18.25 -33.40
C ALA A 372 -11.33 -19.00 -32.73
N VAL A 373 -11.68 -18.65 -31.50
CA VAL A 373 -12.73 -19.30 -30.71
C VAL A 373 -13.86 -18.32 -30.35
N VAL A 374 -15.09 -18.82 -30.26
CA VAL A 374 -16.29 -17.98 -30.09
C VAL A 374 -17.02 -18.32 -28.79
N VAL A 375 -17.36 -17.30 -27.99
CA VAL A 375 -18.09 -17.44 -26.72
C VAL A 375 -19.43 -16.73 -26.81
N VAL A 376 -20.50 -17.37 -26.34
CA VAL A 376 -21.88 -16.92 -26.54
C VAL A 376 -22.66 -16.98 -25.23
N GLU A 377 -23.22 -15.85 -24.77
CA GLU A 377 -24.22 -15.86 -23.70
C GLU A 377 -25.60 -16.31 -24.23
N ARG A 378 -26.36 -17.06 -23.43
CA ARG A 378 -27.73 -17.46 -23.79
C ARG A 378 -28.63 -16.24 -23.97
N GLY A 379 -29.09 -16.03 -25.20
CA GLY A 379 -29.88 -14.86 -25.59
C GLY A 379 -29.11 -13.79 -26.37
N ALA A 380 -27.80 -13.98 -26.57
CA ALA A 380 -26.99 -13.11 -27.42
C ALA A 380 -27.39 -13.19 -28.89
N SER A 381 -27.37 -12.05 -29.59
CA SER A 381 -27.71 -11.93 -31.01
C SER A 381 -26.50 -12.22 -31.91
N VAL A 382 -26.01 -13.47 -31.89
CA VAL A 382 -24.84 -13.90 -32.66
C VAL A 382 -25.14 -13.94 -34.16
N PRO A 383 -24.27 -13.39 -35.03
CA PRO A 383 -24.38 -13.55 -36.49
C PRO A 383 -24.33 -15.02 -36.90
N THR A 384 -25.30 -15.47 -37.72
CA THR A 384 -25.57 -16.90 -37.99
C THR A 384 -24.35 -17.74 -38.35
N ILE A 385 -23.42 -17.18 -39.14
CA ILE A 385 -22.19 -17.85 -39.61
C ILE A 385 -21.21 -18.23 -38.48
N LEU A 386 -21.30 -17.59 -37.31
CA LEU A 386 -20.48 -17.89 -36.12
C LEU A 386 -21.27 -18.59 -35.00
N GLY A 387 -22.50 -19.03 -35.29
CA GLY A 387 -23.34 -19.70 -34.30
C GLY A 387 -22.77 -21.05 -33.84
N PRO A 388 -23.07 -21.50 -32.60
CA PRO A 388 -22.55 -22.75 -32.02
C PRO A 388 -23.04 -24.04 -32.69
N ASN A 389 -23.90 -23.93 -33.71
CA ASN A 389 -24.34 -25.04 -34.56
C ASN A 389 -23.58 -25.13 -35.90
N ILE A 390 -22.65 -24.20 -36.17
CA ILE A 390 -21.85 -24.15 -37.42
C ILE A 390 -20.35 -24.35 -37.11
N LEU A 391 -19.83 -23.66 -36.10
CA LEU A 391 -18.48 -23.87 -35.61
C LEU A 391 -18.42 -25.09 -34.67
N SER A 392 -17.26 -25.73 -34.55
CA SER A 392 -17.13 -26.98 -33.78
C SER A 392 -17.23 -26.76 -32.26
N PRO A 393 -17.58 -27.79 -31.46
CA PRO A 393 -17.58 -27.71 -29.99
C PRO A 393 -16.20 -27.52 -29.34
N HIS A 394 -15.12 -27.52 -30.13
CA HIS A 394 -13.76 -27.17 -29.69
C HIS A 394 -13.38 -25.73 -30.02
N ARG A 395 -14.21 -25.03 -30.82
CA ARG A 395 -14.08 -23.60 -31.15
C ARG A 395 -15.24 -22.76 -30.59
N THR A 396 -16.18 -23.36 -29.85
CA THR A 396 -17.35 -22.65 -29.30
C THR A 396 -17.68 -23.03 -27.87
N ALA A 397 -18.16 -22.05 -27.09
CA ALA A 397 -18.75 -22.27 -25.77
C ALA A 397 -20.00 -21.40 -25.57
N THR A 398 -21.07 -22.00 -25.05
CA THR A 398 -22.30 -21.29 -24.67
C THR A 398 -22.40 -21.21 -23.15
N ILE A 399 -22.70 -20.02 -22.63
CA ILE A 399 -22.95 -19.75 -21.20
C ILE A 399 -24.46 -19.78 -20.99
N GLU A 400 -24.99 -20.78 -20.28
CA GLU A 400 -26.44 -20.99 -20.21
C GLU A 400 -27.20 -19.98 -19.34
N ASP A 401 -26.57 -19.42 -18.30
CA ASP A 401 -27.20 -18.41 -17.44
C ASP A 401 -26.12 -17.47 -16.86
N PRO A 402 -26.04 -16.20 -17.30
CA PRO A 402 -25.08 -15.23 -16.77
C PRO A 402 -25.29 -14.86 -15.29
N ALA A 403 -26.49 -15.05 -14.73
CA ALA A 403 -26.79 -14.75 -13.32
C ALA A 403 -26.45 -15.90 -12.36
N VAL A 404 -26.36 -17.14 -12.87
CA VAL A 404 -25.85 -18.30 -12.12
C VAL A 404 -24.34 -18.50 -12.36
N GLY A 405 -23.87 -18.20 -13.58
CA GLY A 405 -22.46 -18.00 -13.90
C GLY A 405 -21.56 -19.24 -13.71
N ASP A 406 -21.56 -20.14 -14.69
CA ASP A 406 -20.60 -21.26 -14.71
C ASP A 406 -19.34 -20.90 -15.54
N TRP A 407 -18.17 -20.92 -14.91
CA TRP A 407 -16.86 -20.78 -15.55
C TRP A 407 -16.52 -21.91 -16.53
N ARG A 408 -17.06 -23.12 -16.32
CA ARG A 408 -16.62 -24.35 -16.99
C ARG A 408 -16.68 -24.31 -18.53
N PRO A 409 -17.65 -23.70 -19.21
CA PRO A 409 -17.67 -23.63 -20.66
C PRO A 409 -16.47 -22.85 -21.22
N ILE A 410 -16.20 -21.66 -20.70
CA ILE A 410 -15.07 -20.82 -21.13
C ILE A 410 -13.74 -21.46 -20.75
N CYS A 411 -13.61 -21.93 -19.51
CA CYS A 411 -12.34 -22.51 -19.04
C CYS A 411 -11.97 -23.79 -19.80
N ARG A 412 -12.97 -24.62 -20.16
CA ARG A 412 -12.77 -25.80 -21.03
C ARG A 412 -12.38 -25.41 -22.45
N LEU A 413 -12.95 -24.35 -23.01
CA LEU A 413 -12.62 -23.85 -24.34
C LEU A 413 -11.16 -23.35 -24.41
N LEU A 414 -10.76 -22.53 -23.44
CA LEU A 414 -9.42 -21.93 -23.40
C LEU A 414 -8.33 -22.85 -22.82
N GLY A 415 -8.69 -24.04 -22.32
CA GLY A 415 -7.75 -25.00 -21.72
C GLY A 415 -7.21 -24.58 -20.35
N VAL A 416 -7.89 -23.68 -19.64
CA VAL A 416 -7.44 -23.08 -18.37
C VAL A 416 -8.18 -23.67 -17.16
N ASN A 417 -7.60 -23.52 -15.97
CA ASN A 417 -8.26 -23.90 -14.73
C ASN A 417 -9.45 -22.97 -14.43
N VAL A 418 -10.51 -23.51 -13.83
CA VAL A 418 -11.62 -22.70 -13.32
C VAL A 418 -11.14 -21.82 -12.17
N PRO A 419 -11.36 -20.49 -12.21
CA PRO A 419 -11.03 -19.58 -11.11
C PRO A 419 -11.65 -19.98 -9.78
N VAL A 420 -11.05 -19.47 -8.70
CA VAL A 420 -11.57 -19.64 -7.35
C VAL A 420 -12.78 -18.75 -7.06
N ASP A 421 -12.90 -17.64 -7.77
CA ASP A 421 -13.98 -16.67 -7.66
C ASP A 421 -15.30 -17.18 -8.26
N ARG A 422 -16.39 -16.48 -7.94
CA ARG A 422 -17.63 -16.63 -8.68
C ARG A 422 -17.46 -16.02 -10.07
N TYR A 423 -18.15 -16.57 -11.06
CA TYR A 423 -18.23 -15.95 -12.37
C TYR A 423 -18.82 -14.54 -12.21
N PRO A 424 -18.24 -13.52 -12.85
CA PRO A 424 -18.70 -12.14 -12.68
C PRO A 424 -20.11 -11.95 -13.23
N VAL A 425 -21.01 -11.50 -12.36
CA VAL A 425 -22.37 -11.08 -12.71
C VAL A 425 -22.39 -9.55 -12.74
N GLY A 426 -22.89 -8.97 -13.83
CA GLY A 426 -22.95 -7.52 -14.05
C GLY A 426 -23.64 -6.72 -12.94
N THR A 427 -23.33 -5.44 -12.87
CA THR A 427 -23.75 -4.56 -11.76
C THR A 427 -25.28 -4.45 -11.70
N THR A 428 -25.87 -4.89 -10.58
CA THR A 428 -27.34 -5.00 -10.45
C THR A 428 -28.05 -3.67 -10.71
N PRO A 429 -29.22 -3.65 -11.38
CA PRO A 429 -29.88 -2.40 -11.78
C PRO A 429 -30.12 -1.38 -10.66
N ALA A 430 -30.27 -1.82 -9.41
CA ALA A 430 -30.42 -0.92 -8.26
C ALA A 430 -29.13 -0.12 -7.92
N LEU A 431 -27.95 -0.63 -8.28
CA LEU A 431 -26.67 0.08 -8.17
C LEU A 431 -26.34 0.92 -9.43
N ARG A 432 -27.14 0.83 -10.50
CA ARG A 432 -27.03 1.68 -11.71
C ARG A 432 -27.64 3.09 -11.50
N ALA A 433 -27.66 3.58 -10.27
CA ALA A 433 -28.34 4.82 -9.84
C ALA A 433 -27.89 6.10 -10.59
N PHE A 434 -26.74 6.06 -11.27
CA PHE A 434 -26.20 7.18 -12.04
C PHE A 434 -26.43 7.10 -13.56
N ARG A 435 -27.26 6.18 -14.08
CA ARG A 435 -27.50 6.06 -15.53
C ARG A 435 -28.94 6.11 -16.05
N ASP A 436 -29.97 5.86 -15.23
CA ASP A 436 -31.35 5.76 -15.76
C ASP A 436 -32.42 6.47 -14.89
N THR A 437 -32.46 7.80 -14.96
CA THR A 437 -33.63 8.65 -14.62
C THR A 437 -33.41 10.07 -15.15
N ARG A 438 -33.52 10.28 -16.47
CA ARG A 438 -33.65 11.63 -17.06
C ARG A 438 -34.94 11.77 -17.86
N PRO A 439 -35.99 12.38 -17.29
CA PRO A 439 -37.15 12.83 -18.05
C PRO A 439 -36.72 13.83 -19.14
N VAL A 440 -37.25 13.69 -20.35
CA VAL A 440 -36.93 14.60 -21.47
C VAL A 440 -37.88 15.82 -21.44
N ALA A 441 -37.44 16.92 -20.85
CA ALA A 441 -38.03 18.27 -20.95
C ALA A 441 -36.97 19.33 -20.56
N ILE A 442 -36.47 20.18 -21.47
CA ILE A 442 -37.02 21.47 -21.96
C ILE A 442 -36.57 22.69 -21.10
N SER A 443 -36.48 23.85 -21.74
CA SER A 443 -35.68 25.03 -21.34
C SER A 443 -36.39 26.12 -20.50
N ALA A 444 -35.69 26.71 -19.53
CA ALA A 444 -35.64 28.15 -19.17
C ALA A 444 -34.64 28.30 -17.98
N ALA A 445 -33.63 29.19 -17.92
CA ALA A 445 -33.51 30.62 -18.21
C ALA A 445 -34.01 31.55 -17.08
N GLY A 446 -33.07 32.17 -16.34
CA GLY A 446 -33.26 33.48 -15.68
C GLY A 446 -32.87 33.62 -14.20
N THR A 447 -31.93 34.56 -13.93
CA THR A 447 -31.98 35.62 -12.87
C THR A 447 -32.09 35.27 -11.36
N HIS A 448 -31.54 36.02 -10.40
CA HIS A 448 -30.42 37.00 -10.29
C HIS A 448 -30.33 37.50 -8.83
N ARG A 449 -29.16 38.00 -8.37
CA ARG A 449 -28.93 38.75 -7.08
C ARG A 449 -29.01 37.90 -5.79
N GLY A 450 -28.34 38.30 -4.69
CA GLY A 450 -27.35 39.39 -4.56
C GLY A 450 -26.82 39.60 -3.13
N ASP A 451 -25.53 39.91 -3.06
CA ASP A 451 -24.67 40.31 -1.92
C ASP A 451 -24.89 41.82 -1.56
N PRO A 452 -24.14 42.52 -0.65
CA PRO A 452 -23.17 42.14 0.41
C PRO A 452 -23.44 42.78 1.80
N ARG A 453 -22.43 42.72 2.72
CA ARG A 453 -21.88 43.79 3.64
C ARG A 453 -21.87 43.47 5.16
N ASP A 454 -20.89 43.89 5.99
CA ASP A 454 -19.62 44.68 5.81
C ASP A 454 -18.57 44.36 6.92
N GLU A 455 -17.31 44.80 6.69
CA GLU A 455 -16.22 45.42 7.55
C GLU A 455 -16.38 45.54 9.10
N ASP A 456 -15.38 45.80 9.99
CA ASP A 456 -13.89 45.72 10.23
C ASP A 456 -13.81 45.61 11.82
N ALA A 457 -12.79 45.79 12.68
CA ALA A 457 -11.40 46.26 12.62
C ALA A 457 -10.59 45.91 13.91
N ARG A 458 -9.37 45.34 13.75
CA ARG A 458 -8.14 45.72 14.52
C ARG A 458 -8.18 45.48 16.08
N THR A 459 -7.17 45.68 16.94
CA THR A 459 -5.72 46.00 16.82
C THR A 459 -4.93 45.48 18.05
N SER A 460 -3.68 45.03 17.83
CA SER A 460 -2.45 45.17 18.65
C SER A 460 -2.46 45.29 20.21
N GLY A 461 -1.51 44.59 20.86
CA GLY A 461 -0.96 44.95 22.17
C GLY A 461 0.17 44.01 22.62
N ALA A 462 1.31 44.53 23.11
CA ALA A 462 2.47 43.74 23.55
C ALA A 462 3.22 44.43 24.70
N THR A 463 3.89 43.64 25.58
CA THR A 463 5.19 43.96 26.22
C THR A 463 5.71 42.81 27.11
N ASP A 464 7.04 42.64 27.07
CA ASP A 464 8.04 42.02 27.97
C ASP A 464 7.70 41.68 29.45
N GLY A 465 8.47 40.75 30.05
CA GLY A 465 8.62 40.70 31.52
C GLY A 465 9.21 39.43 32.20
N ALA A 466 10.52 39.20 32.08
CA ALA A 466 11.44 38.47 32.99
C ALA A 466 11.00 37.31 33.96
N GLU A 467 11.76 36.22 33.88
CA GLU A 467 12.22 35.27 34.93
C GLU A 467 11.36 34.90 36.17
N GLY A 468 11.18 33.58 36.38
CA GLY A 468 10.74 33.01 37.66
C GLY A 468 10.92 31.49 37.74
N VAL A 469 12.00 31.01 38.36
CA VAL A 469 12.20 29.56 38.61
C VAL A 469 11.51 29.17 39.91
N ALA A 470 10.37 28.49 39.81
CA ALA A 470 9.66 27.88 40.94
C ALA A 470 9.12 26.50 40.55
N SER A 471 9.45 25.48 41.35
CA SER A 471 8.97 24.11 41.17
C SER A 471 7.68 23.89 41.94
N SER A 472 6.55 23.78 41.24
CA SER A 472 5.28 23.33 41.82
C SER A 472 4.46 22.51 40.83
N GLU A 473 4.17 21.26 41.23
CA GLU A 473 2.97 20.49 40.87
C GLU A 473 2.50 20.54 39.40
N LEU A 474 3.04 19.62 38.60
CA LEU A 474 2.36 19.14 37.38
C LEU A 474 1.06 18.44 37.79
N ALA A 475 0.00 19.22 37.98
CA ALA A 475 -1.34 18.70 38.20
C ALA A 475 -1.71 17.73 37.06
N HIS A 476 -2.13 16.52 37.42
CA HIS A 476 -2.56 15.50 36.45
C HIS A 476 -3.77 15.99 35.66
N ARG A 477 -3.54 16.62 34.50
CA ARG A 477 -4.53 16.64 33.42
C ARG A 477 -4.75 15.21 32.98
N SER A 478 -5.81 14.59 33.48
CA SER A 478 -6.38 13.39 32.88
C SER A 478 -6.65 13.70 31.42
N LEU A 479 -5.95 13.02 30.51
CA LEU A 479 -6.35 13.02 29.10
C LEU A 479 -7.78 12.49 29.04
N GLU A 480 -8.69 13.34 28.59
CA GLU A 480 -10.10 12.98 28.40
C GLU A 480 -10.16 11.79 27.44
N ARG A 481 -11.06 10.85 27.72
CA ARG A 481 -11.14 9.61 26.96
C ARG A 481 -11.87 9.85 25.65
N ASP A 482 -11.49 9.08 24.65
CA ASP A 482 -12.34 8.88 23.49
C ASP A 482 -13.56 8.05 23.92
N ASP A 483 -14.66 8.75 24.16
CA ASP A 483 -15.94 8.17 24.58
C ASP A 483 -16.85 7.84 23.37
N THR A 484 -16.32 7.87 22.12
CA THR A 484 -17.14 7.63 20.93
C THR A 484 -17.60 6.16 20.82
N PRO A 485 -18.88 5.90 20.49
CA PRO A 485 -19.38 4.55 20.37
C PRO A 485 -18.93 3.91 19.05
N TRP A 486 -18.35 2.72 19.13
CA TRP A 486 -17.86 1.95 17.97
C TRP A 486 -18.98 1.34 17.11
N VAL A 487 -20.23 1.75 17.34
CA VAL A 487 -21.45 1.45 16.59
C VAL A 487 -22.34 2.69 16.68
N LEU A 488 -22.80 3.22 15.54
CA LEU A 488 -23.73 4.35 15.54
C LEU A 488 -25.13 3.92 16.01
N PRO A 489 -25.80 4.68 16.90
CA PRO A 489 -27.20 4.44 17.23
C PRO A 489 -28.11 4.78 16.03
N THR A 490 -29.22 4.05 15.88
CA THR A 490 -30.14 4.17 14.74
C THR A 490 -31.14 5.32 14.92
N SER A 491 -30.63 6.55 14.97
CA SER A 491 -31.41 7.78 15.11
C SER A 491 -30.82 8.88 14.23
N ASP A 492 -31.65 9.49 13.36
CA ASP A 492 -31.20 10.38 12.28
C ASP A 492 -30.60 11.73 12.75
N ASP A 493 -30.73 12.07 14.03
CA ASP A 493 -30.23 13.32 14.62
C ASP A 493 -28.73 13.29 15.01
N TRP A 494 -27.99 12.19 14.77
CA TRP A 494 -26.57 12.13 15.11
C TRP A 494 -25.70 12.94 14.13
N THR A 495 -25.16 14.06 14.60
CA THR A 495 -24.15 14.84 13.88
C THR A 495 -22.74 14.53 14.43
N PRO A 496 -21.75 14.25 13.57
CA PRO A 496 -20.39 14.00 14.01
C PRO A 496 -19.77 15.28 14.59
N SER A 497 -19.36 15.24 15.86
CA SER A 497 -18.39 16.22 16.36
C SER A 497 -17.03 15.96 15.68
N PRO A 498 -16.42 16.95 15.00
CA PRO A 498 -15.11 16.76 14.39
C PRO A 498 -14.04 16.48 15.46
N PRO A 499 -12.94 15.79 15.13
CA PRO A 499 -11.89 15.47 16.10
C PRO A 499 -11.29 16.72 16.75
N ARG A 500 -11.53 16.90 18.06
CA ARG A 500 -10.87 17.95 18.85
C ARG A 500 -9.37 17.62 18.97
N GLY A 501 -8.53 18.21 18.10
CA GLY A 501 -7.08 18.14 18.26
C GLY A 501 -6.20 18.10 17.01
N VAL A 502 -6.71 18.42 15.80
CA VAL A 502 -5.86 18.53 14.58
C VAL A 502 -5.96 19.92 13.90
N SER A 503 -6.45 20.94 14.63
CA SER A 503 -6.62 22.30 14.11
C SER A 503 -5.33 23.14 14.14
N ASP A 504 -4.50 22.94 15.18
CA ASP A 504 -3.46 23.92 15.56
C ASP A 504 -2.03 23.43 15.29
N ALA A 505 -1.87 22.34 14.52
CA ALA A 505 -0.57 21.73 14.25
C ALA A 505 0.37 22.62 13.42
N PHE A 506 -0.19 23.47 12.54
CA PHE A 506 0.55 24.30 11.59
C PHE A 506 0.33 25.79 11.91
N SER A 507 0.88 26.23 13.04
CA SER A 507 0.64 27.58 13.58
C SER A 507 1.55 28.66 13.01
N ARG A 508 2.68 28.30 12.37
CA ARG A 508 3.62 29.26 11.81
C ARG A 508 3.43 29.41 10.30
N LEU A 509 3.06 30.61 9.85
CA LEU A 509 3.13 31.01 8.46
C LEU A 509 4.60 31.09 8.01
N VAL A 510 4.96 30.34 6.96
CA VAL A 510 6.33 30.25 6.41
C VAL A 510 6.42 30.86 5.01
N LEU A 511 5.33 30.74 4.23
CA LEU A 511 5.14 31.41 2.94
C LEU A 511 3.72 31.98 2.90
N ASP A 512 3.60 33.22 2.44
CA ASP A 512 2.36 33.87 2.05
C ASP A 512 2.62 34.66 0.76
N ALA A 513 2.12 34.15 -0.35
CA ALA A 513 2.33 34.73 -1.67
C ALA A 513 0.96 34.96 -2.35
N PRO A 514 0.48 36.22 -2.43
CA PRO A 514 -0.77 36.55 -3.13
C PRO A 514 -0.77 36.18 -4.62
N MET A 515 0.42 35.93 -5.20
CA MET A 515 0.65 35.61 -6.62
C MET A 515 0.24 36.70 -7.62
N SER A 516 -0.05 37.93 -7.18
CA SER A 516 -0.32 39.06 -8.08
C SER A 516 0.95 39.70 -8.67
N SER A 517 2.14 39.28 -8.23
CA SER A 517 3.44 39.65 -8.80
C SER A 517 4.50 38.57 -8.51
N PRO A 518 5.62 38.52 -9.26
CA PRO A 518 6.71 37.57 -9.00
C PRO A 518 7.32 37.75 -7.60
N THR A 519 7.73 36.64 -6.98
CA THR A 519 8.30 36.61 -5.62
C THR A 519 9.56 35.75 -5.56
N GLN A 520 10.46 36.02 -4.60
CA GLN A 520 11.71 35.28 -4.44
C GLN A 520 11.52 33.89 -3.80
N ASP A 521 10.34 33.59 -3.27
CA ASP A 521 10.03 32.30 -2.65
C ASP A 521 9.32 31.31 -3.59
N VAL A 522 8.90 31.75 -4.78
CA VAL A 522 8.23 30.93 -5.81
C VAL A 522 8.75 31.30 -7.20
N ASN A 523 9.48 30.38 -7.84
CA ASN A 523 10.05 30.57 -9.18
C ASN A 523 9.15 29.95 -10.26
N GLU A 524 9.15 30.55 -11.44
CA GLU A 524 8.65 29.92 -12.67
C GLU A 524 9.61 28.81 -13.17
N LEU A 525 9.06 27.81 -13.85
CA LEU A 525 9.81 26.64 -14.31
C LEU A 525 9.90 26.54 -15.83
N SER A 526 11.07 26.11 -16.32
CA SER A 526 11.30 25.74 -17.73
C SER A 526 11.41 24.22 -17.94
N GLU A 527 11.64 23.45 -16.86
CA GLU A 527 11.85 22.00 -16.91
C GLU A 527 10.53 21.24 -17.08
N THR A 528 10.43 20.32 -18.04
CA THR A 528 9.21 19.56 -18.33
C THR A 528 9.42 18.06 -18.29
N PHE A 529 8.42 17.31 -17.84
CA PHE A 529 8.47 15.86 -17.64
C PHE A 529 7.99 15.06 -18.89
N PRO A 530 8.32 13.76 -19.02
CA PRO A 530 8.05 12.98 -20.24
C PRO A 530 6.57 12.86 -20.66
N GLY A 531 5.64 12.91 -19.69
CA GLY A 531 4.21 12.76 -19.93
C GLY A 531 3.47 14.00 -20.43
N ASN A 532 4.09 15.19 -20.40
CA ASN A 532 3.37 16.48 -20.39
C ASN A 532 2.90 17.02 -21.76
N LEU A 533 3.40 16.55 -22.91
CA LEU A 533 3.15 17.13 -24.27
C LEU A 533 3.33 18.66 -24.44
N ALA A 534 3.69 19.39 -23.38
CA ALA A 534 4.04 20.81 -23.38
C ALA A 534 5.48 20.99 -22.88
N THR A 535 6.15 22.05 -23.34
CA THR A 535 7.26 22.64 -22.58
C THR A 535 6.70 23.62 -21.54
N PHE A 536 7.37 23.73 -20.39
CA PHE A 536 7.08 24.81 -19.45
C PHE A 536 7.94 26.03 -19.76
N SER A 537 7.44 27.23 -19.47
CA SER A 537 8.15 28.47 -19.76
C SER A 537 7.68 29.60 -18.83
N PRO A 538 8.59 30.43 -18.29
CA PRO A 538 8.21 31.63 -17.53
C PRO A 538 7.31 32.59 -18.32
N ALA A 539 7.50 32.70 -19.65
CA ALA A 539 6.66 33.52 -20.52
C ALA A 539 5.23 32.95 -20.75
N ASN A 540 4.89 31.83 -20.11
CA ASN A 540 3.55 31.26 -20.03
C ASN A 540 2.98 31.34 -18.60
N VAL A 541 3.64 32.08 -17.69
CA VAL A 541 3.11 32.52 -16.40
C VAL A 541 2.89 34.03 -16.49
N GLU A 542 1.66 34.49 -16.26
CA GLU A 542 1.28 35.90 -16.35
C GLU A 542 0.67 36.33 -15.01
N TYR A 543 1.31 37.29 -14.34
CA TYR A 543 0.88 37.79 -13.03
C TYR A 543 -0.12 38.94 -13.23
N ARG A 544 -1.30 38.86 -12.61
CA ARG A 544 -2.38 39.88 -12.63
C ARG A 544 -2.93 40.08 -11.22
N ASP A 545 -3.81 41.06 -11.03
CA ASP A 545 -4.40 41.37 -9.73
C ASP A 545 -5.16 40.18 -9.08
N ASP A 546 -5.70 39.25 -9.88
CA ASP A 546 -6.34 38.00 -9.42
C ASP A 546 -5.42 36.77 -9.34
N GLY A 547 -4.11 36.94 -9.47
CA GLY A 547 -3.10 35.91 -9.19
C GLY A 547 -2.17 35.57 -10.38
N ALA A 548 -1.56 34.38 -10.33
CA ALA A 548 -0.68 33.87 -11.37
C ALA A 548 -1.47 33.00 -12.37
N HIS A 549 -1.56 33.47 -13.61
CA HIS A 549 -2.24 32.81 -14.71
C HIS A 549 -1.24 31.93 -15.47
N LEU A 550 -1.40 30.61 -15.35
CA LEU A 550 -0.60 29.62 -16.07
C LEU A 550 -1.31 29.31 -17.39
N ARG A 551 -0.67 29.63 -18.53
CA ARG A 551 -1.32 29.72 -19.85
C ARG A 551 -0.85 28.65 -20.81
N LEU A 552 -1.71 27.66 -21.07
CA LEU A 552 -1.49 26.59 -22.04
C LEU A 552 -1.89 27.05 -23.45
N VAL A 553 -0.95 27.01 -24.38
CA VAL A 553 -1.12 27.47 -25.77
C VAL A 553 -0.60 26.45 -26.78
N ARG A 554 -1.23 26.37 -27.96
CA ARG A 554 -0.72 25.60 -29.12
C ARG A 554 0.39 26.36 -29.81
N GLN A 555 1.56 26.37 -29.18
CA GLN A 555 2.81 26.84 -29.76
C GLN A 555 3.81 25.68 -29.69
N PRO A 556 4.17 25.06 -30.83
CA PRO A 556 5.14 23.97 -30.83
C PRO A 556 6.53 24.43 -30.38
N ASP A 557 7.16 23.64 -29.51
CA ASP A 557 8.47 23.92 -28.90
C ASP A 557 9.15 22.62 -28.44
N LEU A 558 10.48 22.51 -28.58
CA LEU A 558 11.31 21.32 -28.27
C LEU A 558 10.66 19.95 -28.63
N GLY A 559 10.04 19.85 -29.81
CA GLY A 559 9.37 18.63 -30.28
C GLY A 559 8.02 18.31 -29.64
N ARG A 560 7.44 19.26 -28.91
CA ARG A 560 6.16 19.17 -28.20
C ARG A 560 5.12 20.12 -28.82
N PRO A 561 3.84 19.75 -28.95
CA PRO A 561 2.82 20.56 -29.62
C PRO A 561 2.32 21.80 -28.86
N PHE A 562 2.67 21.96 -27.58
CA PHE A 562 2.17 23.03 -26.71
C PHE A 562 3.29 23.70 -25.88
N ARG A 563 3.00 24.91 -25.37
CA ARG A 563 3.73 25.60 -24.29
C ARG A 563 2.78 25.90 -23.14
N SER A 564 3.26 25.84 -21.90
CA SER A 564 2.43 26.10 -20.71
C SER A 564 3.22 26.71 -19.54
N GLY A 565 2.50 27.15 -18.50
CA GLY A 565 3.08 27.69 -17.26
C GLY A 565 3.24 26.63 -16.17
N ALA A 566 4.27 26.78 -15.35
CA ALA A 566 4.47 26.06 -14.10
C ALA A 566 5.34 26.87 -13.14
N ILE A 567 5.11 26.70 -11.83
CA ILE A 567 5.79 27.39 -10.74
C ILE A 567 6.14 26.42 -9.61
N ALA A 568 7.13 26.75 -8.78
CA ALA A 568 7.45 25.99 -7.56
C ALA A 568 8.16 26.82 -6.50
N THR A 569 8.03 26.43 -5.23
CA THR A 569 8.72 27.08 -4.13
C THR A 569 10.24 26.89 -4.23
N THR A 570 11.01 27.94 -3.91
CA THR A 570 12.48 27.83 -3.87
C THR A 570 12.95 26.91 -2.74
N ARG A 571 12.22 26.90 -1.63
CA ARG A 571 12.49 26.09 -0.43
C ARG A 571 11.83 24.70 -0.52
N GLN A 572 12.44 23.74 0.16
CA GLN A 572 11.82 22.45 0.49
C GLN A 572 11.26 22.51 1.92
N TYR A 573 10.19 21.77 2.16
CA TYR A 573 9.49 21.66 3.43
C TYR A 573 9.36 20.19 3.83
N LEU A 574 9.33 19.91 5.14
CA LEU A 574 9.10 18.58 5.69
C LEU A 574 7.90 18.67 6.62
N TYR A 575 6.75 18.17 6.15
CA TYR A 575 5.43 18.39 6.74
C TYR A 575 4.97 19.85 6.67
N GLY A 576 3.67 20.07 6.90
CA GLY A 576 3.02 21.38 6.81
C GLY A 576 1.60 21.28 6.20
N ARG A 577 0.88 22.40 6.25
CA ARG A 577 -0.27 22.67 5.37
C ARG A 577 0.17 23.52 4.19
N PHE A 578 -0.12 23.02 3.00
CA PHE A 578 0.22 23.64 1.72
C PHE A 578 -1.08 24.01 1.02
N GLN A 579 -1.36 25.30 0.90
CA GLN A 579 -2.64 25.83 0.42
C GLN A 579 -2.44 26.74 -0.79
N ALA A 580 -3.41 26.75 -1.69
CA ALA A 580 -3.56 27.78 -2.71
C ALA A 580 -5.05 27.99 -3.00
N ARG A 581 -5.42 29.21 -3.39
CA ARG A 581 -6.74 29.51 -3.92
C ARG A 581 -6.70 29.34 -5.44
N ILE A 582 -7.44 28.38 -5.98
CA ILE A 582 -7.25 27.91 -7.36
C ILE A 582 -8.55 28.01 -8.16
N LYS A 583 -8.42 28.47 -9.41
CA LYS A 583 -9.41 28.40 -10.48
C LYS A 583 -8.80 27.57 -11.62
N PRO A 584 -8.95 26.23 -11.62
CA PRO A 584 -8.34 25.33 -12.60
C PRO A 584 -8.83 25.53 -14.03
N ALA A 585 -8.00 25.13 -14.99
CA ALA A 585 -8.31 25.25 -16.41
C ALA A 585 -9.39 24.24 -16.86
N PRO A 586 -10.47 24.69 -17.53
CA PRO A 586 -11.51 23.79 -18.03
C PRO A 586 -11.11 23.02 -19.29
N GLY A 587 -11.83 21.92 -19.55
CA GLY A 587 -11.88 21.23 -20.84
C GLY A 587 -10.98 19.99 -20.97
N SER A 588 -11.29 19.18 -21.97
CA SER A 588 -10.63 17.90 -22.27
C SER A 588 -9.16 18.05 -22.69
N GLY A 589 -8.25 17.26 -22.12
CA GLY A 589 -6.81 17.22 -22.43
C GLY A 589 -5.90 18.05 -21.51
N ALA A 590 -6.44 18.87 -20.61
CA ALA A 590 -5.64 19.65 -19.67
C ALA A 590 -5.79 19.15 -18.23
N VAL A 591 -4.72 19.28 -17.45
CA VAL A 591 -4.70 19.00 -16.01
C VAL A 591 -4.06 20.18 -15.28
N THR A 592 -4.70 20.65 -14.22
CA THR A 592 -4.13 21.66 -13.31
C THR A 592 -3.67 20.94 -12.04
N GLY A 593 -2.39 21.05 -11.67
CA GLY A 593 -1.84 20.39 -10.49
C GLY A 593 -1.46 21.35 -9.38
N LEU A 594 -1.77 21.00 -8.13
CA LEU A 594 -1.13 21.50 -6.91
C LEU A 594 -0.52 20.26 -6.21
N PHE A 595 0.80 20.20 -6.08
CA PHE A 595 1.45 18.96 -5.62
C PHE A 595 2.77 19.20 -4.89
N LEU A 596 3.11 18.30 -3.98
CA LEU A 596 4.41 18.24 -3.32
C LEU A 596 5.31 17.28 -4.11
N HIS A 597 6.55 17.67 -4.39
CA HIS A 597 7.48 16.81 -5.14
C HIS A 597 8.96 16.99 -4.73
N ARG A 598 9.69 15.88 -4.77
CA ARG A 598 11.16 15.82 -4.80
C ARG A 598 11.61 14.73 -5.78
N ALA A 599 12.78 14.90 -6.42
CA ALA A 599 13.21 14.02 -7.50
C ALA A 599 14.06 12.80 -7.08
N SER A 600 14.91 12.91 -6.04
CA SER A 600 15.90 11.87 -5.71
C SER A 600 16.07 11.65 -4.19
N PRO A 601 15.71 10.48 -3.66
CA PRO A 601 14.71 9.55 -4.22
C PRO A 601 13.33 10.23 -4.37
N ARG A 602 12.58 9.85 -5.42
CA ARG A 602 11.29 10.49 -5.78
C ARG A 602 10.21 10.28 -4.74
N GLN A 603 9.61 11.36 -4.22
CA GLN A 603 8.39 11.31 -3.41
C GLN A 603 7.43 12.41 -3.90
N GLU A 604 6.13 12.12 -3.86
CA GLU A 604 5.09 12.96 -4.47
C GLU A 604 3.76 12.85 -3.70
N ILE A 605 3.04 13.97 -3.57
CA ILE A 605 1.67 14.04 -3.03
C ILE A 605 0.86 14.99 -3.90
N ASP A 606 -0.20 14.49 -4.53
CA ASP A 606 -0.87 15.17 -5.64
C ASP A 606 -2.29 15.61 -5.30
N LEU A 607 -2.67 16.79 -5.80
CA LEU A 607 -4.05 17.27 -5.97
C LEU A 607 -4.17 17.78 -7.41
N GLU A 608 -4.87 17.04 -8.26
CA GLU A 608 -5.00 17.33 -9.69
C GLU A 608 -6.46 17.56 -10.11
N PHE A 609 -6.70 18.68 -10.80
CA PHE A 609 -7.95 18.95 -11.51
C PHE A 609 -7.81 18.48 -12.95
N VAL A 610 -8.55 17.44 -13.30
CA VAL A 610 -8.67 17.01 -14.69
C VAL A 610 -9.75 17.86 -15.37
N GLY A 611 -9.39 18.64 -16.39
CA GLY A 611 -10.29 19.62 -17.02
C GLY A 611 -11.53 19.02 -17.70
N ALA A 612 -11.52 17.71 -18.01
CA ALA A 612 -12.71 16.99 -18.48
C ALA A 612 -13.73 16.66 -17.36
N HIS A 613 -13.35 16.84 -16.10
CA HIS A 613 -14.08 16.41 -14.90
C HIS A 613 -14.10 17.53 -13.86
N SER A 614 -14.61 18.70 -14.24
CA SER A 614 -14.61 19.93 -13.43
C SER A 614 -15.24 19.81 -12.04
N THR A 615 -16.09 18.80 -11.80
CA THR A 615 -16.71 18.53 -10.49
C THR A 615 -15.92 17.56 -9.61
N ARG A 616 -14.68 17.23 -9.98
CA ARG A 616 -13.84 16.23 -9.29
C ARG A 616 -12.38 16.65 -9.20
N ILE A 617 -11.71 16.18 -8.15
CA ILE A 617 -10.24 16.15 -8.07
C ILE A 617 -9.74 14.72 -8.05
N LEU A 618 -8.56 14.51 -8.61
CA LEU A 618 -7.76 13.31 -8.47
C LEU A 618 -6.72 13.56 -7.37
N THR A 619 -6.57 12.61 -6.46
CA THR A 619 -5.55 12.65 -5.41
C THR A 619 -4.68 11.41 -5.48
N ASN A 620 -3.38 11.59 -5.28
CA ASN A 620 -2.41 10.51 -5.45
C ASN A 620 -1.19 10.70 -4.50
N VAL A 621 -0.46 9.61 -4.28
CA VAL A 621 0.77 9.59 -3.48
C VAL A 621 1.77 8.65 -4.14
N TYR A 622 2.97 9.13 -4.43
CA TYR A 622 4.11 8.30 -4.86
C TYR A 622 5.14 8.22 -3.73
N PHE A 623 5.53 6.99 -3.35
CA PHE A 623 6.45 6.77 -2.25
C PHE A 623 7.65 5.92 -2.67
N ASN A 624 8.83 6.51 -2.64
CA ASN A 624 10.10 5.78 -2.71
C ASN A 624 10.63 5.53 -1.29
N PRO A 625 10.98 4.27 -0.93
CA PRO A 625 11.45 3.92 0.41
C PRO A 625 12.90 4.35 0.70
N GLY A 626 13.63 4.86 -0.28
CA GLY A 626 14.98 5.36 -0.10
C GLY A 626 15.09 6.57 0.82
N ASP A 627 16.19 6.64 1.55
CA ASP A 627 16.62 7.80 2.34
C ASP A 627 17.15 8.92 1.43
N ASP A 628 17.28 10.15 1.97
CA ASP A 628 17.88 11.25 1.22
C ASP A 628 19.30 10.94 0.71
N GLY A 629 19.62 11.43 -0.49
CA GLY A 629 20.85 11.08 -1.21
C GLY A 629 20.92 9.65 -1.75
N THR A 630 19.89 8.80 -1.60
CA THR A 630 19.90 7.44 -2.16
C THR A 630 19.47 7.43 -3.63
N GLU A 631 20.31 6.87 -4.52
CA GLU A 631 20.03 6.74 -5.97
C GLU A 631 18.99 5.65 -6.33
N LEU A 632 17.99 5.44 -5.46
CA LEU A 632 16.84 4.59 -5.76
C LEU A 632 15.92 5.32 -6.74
N SER A 633 15.87 4.82 -7.98
CA SER A 633 15.04 5.37 -9.08
C SER A 633 13.61 4.80 -9.12
N TYR A 634 13.23 3.95 -8.17
CA TYR A 634 11.95 3.23 -8.13
C TYR A 634 11.27 3.31 -6.77
N GLY A 635 9.95 3.15 -6.76
CA GLY A 635 9.10 3.27 -5.57
C GLY A 635 7.72 2.67 -5.80
N TYR A 636 6.92 2.68 -4.74
CA TYR A 636 5.52 2.26 -4.75
C TYR A 636 4.75 3.16 -5.73
N ARG A 637 4.10 2.53 -6.72
CA ARG A 637 3.35 3.25 -7.76
C ARG A 637 2.15 3.97 -7.13
N GLY A 638 1.72 5.03 -7.82
CA GLY A 638 0.63 5.87 -7.37
C GLY A 638 -0.65 5.08 -7.13
N THR A 639 -1.36 5.46 -6.07
CA THR A 639 -2.70 4.97 -5.72
C THR A 639 -3.71 6.10 -5.97
N PRO A 640 -4.12 6.35 -7.23
CA PRO A 640 -5.04 7.43 -7.58
C PRO A 640 -6.41 7.24 -6.93
N HIS A 641 -7.01 8.32 -6.45
CA HIS A 641 -8.35 8.33 -5.88
C HIS A 641 -9.12 9.59 -6.29
N TRP A 642 -10.28 9.39 -6.91
CA TRP A 642 -11.20 10.44 -7.31
C TRP A 642 -12.08 10.89 -6.14
N ILE A 643 -12.27 12.20 -6.01
CA ILE A 643 -13.11 12.84 -4.99
C ILE A 643 -14.13 13.72 -5.71
N GLU A 644 -15.42 13.54 -5.42
CA GLU A 644 -16.49 14.45 -5.87
C GLU A 644 -16.42 15.75 -5.05
N LEU A 645 -16.45 16.91 -5.72
CA LEU A 645 -16.48 18.22 -5.07
C LEU A 645 -17.90 18.68 -4.70
N GLY A 646 -18.90 18.25 -5.48
CA GLY A 646 -20.28 18.74 -5.39
C GLY A 646 -20.54 20.10 -6.05
N PHE A 647 -19.50 20.75 -6.57
CA PHE A 647 -19.54 22.01 -7.34
C PHE A 647 -18.61 21.91 -8.56
N ASP A 648 -18.70 22.86 -9.50
CA ASP A 648 -17.77 22.95 -10.65
C ASP A 648 -16.57 23.84 -10.28
N ALA A 649 -15.39 23.24 -10.13
CA ALA A 649 -14.17 23.95 -9.75
C ALA A 649 -13.66 24.92 -10.82
N THR A 650 -14.08 24.79 -12.08
CA THR A 650 -13.60 25.66 -13.17
C THR A 650 -14.40 26.95 -13.30
N ALA A 651 -15.52 27.07 -12.56
CA ALA A 651 -16.40 28.22 -12.59
C ALA A 651 -15.91 29.42 -11.76
N ASP A 652 -15.28 29.18 -10.60
CA ASP A 652 -14.80 30.21 -9.67
C ASP A 652 -13.60 29.72 -8.83
N PHE A 653 -13.03 30.60 -8.01
CA PHE A 653 -11.91 30.31 -7.11
C PHE A 653 -12.35 29.64 -5.79
N HIS A 654 -11.84 28.43 -5.55
CA HIS A 654 -11.99 27.70 -4.29
C HIS A 654 -10.65 27.53 -3.55
N ASP A 655 -10.70 27.28 -2.24
CA ASP A 655 -9.51 27.07 -1.41
C ASP A 655 -9.13 25.59 -1.34
N TYR A 656 -7.92 25.26 -1.76
CA TYR A 656 -7.43 23.87 -1.80
C TYR A 656 -6.17 23.71 -0.97
N ALA A 657 -6.12 22.67 -0.13
CA ALA A 657 -4.94 22.41 0.69
C ALA A 657 -4.59 20.93 0.83
N ILE A 658 -3.30 20.68 1.04
CA ILE A 658 -2.71 19.39 1.42
C ILE A 658 -2.10 19.55 2.82
N ASP A 659 -2.66 18.85 3.81
CA ASP A 659 -2.12 18.73 5.16
C ASP A 659 -1.25 17.46 5.24
N TRP A 660 0.07 17.62 5.19
CA TRP A 660 1.01 16.50 5.23
C TRP A 660 1.71 16.45 6.60
N HIS A 661 1.64 15.31 7.27
CA HIS A 661 2.21 15.10 8.60
C HIS A 661 2.87 13.70 8.72
N PRO A 662 3.70 13.40 9.74
CA PRO A 662 4.48 12.16 9.81
C PRO A 662 3.69 10.84 9.79
N HIS A 663 2.37 10.89 9.93
CA HIS A 663 1.49 9.73 10.11
C HIS A 663 0.31 9.70 9.12
N GLY A 664 0.17 10.71 8.25
CA GLY A 664 -0.93 10.82 7.31
C GLY A 664 -0.85 12.02 6.37
N ILE A 665 -1.82 12.09 5.48
CA ILE A 665 -2.07 13.20 4.55
C ILE A 665 -3.58 13.44 4.53
N SER A 666 -4.00 14.69 4.64
CA SER A 666 -5.40 15.09 4.40
C SER A 666 -5.46 16.05 3.22
N TRP A 667 -6.47 15.89 2.36
CA TRP A 667 -6.80 16.84 1.30
C TRP A 667 -8.02 17.62 1.72
N LEU A 668 -7.97 18.94 1.55
CA LEU A 668 -9.00 19.88 1.98
C LEU A 668 -9.51 20.72 0.81
N VAL A 669 -10.80 21.01 0.85
CA VAL A 669 -11.52 21.90 -0.05
C VAL A 669 -12.35 22.85 0.80
N ASP A 670 -12.19 24.15 0.62
CA ASP A 670 -12.84 25.23 1.39
C ASP A 670 -12.75 25.00 2.91
N GLY A 671 -11.55 24.63 3.37
CA GLY A 671 -11.23 24.33 4.77
C GLY A 671 -11.78 22.98 5.30
N ARG A 672 -12.51 22.20 4.50
CA ARG A 672 -13.10 20.91 4.89
C ARG A 672 -12.23 19.76 4.39
N VAL A 673 -11.88 18.82 5.26
CA VAL A 673 -11.22 17.56 4.84
C VAL A 673 -12.18 16.76 3.98
N VAL A 674 -11.79 16.50 2.72
CA VAL A 674 -12.57 15.70 1.75
C VAL A 674 -12.00 14.29 1.58
N HIS A 675 -10.71 14.08 1.86
CA HIS A 675 -10.07 12.77 1.86
C HIS A 675 -8.91 12.75 2.86
N GLN A 676 -8.65 11.60 3.46
CA GLN A 676 -7.52 11.41 4.37
C GLN A 676 -6.90 10.02 4.16
N ARG A 677 -5.57 9.97 4.23
CA ARG A 677 -4.78 8.75 4.28
C ARG A 677 -3.95 8.71 5.55
N THR A 678 -3.84 7.53 6.12
CA THR A 678 -2.89 7.21 7.20
C THR A 678 -1.87 6.20 6.68
N SER A 679 -0.79 5.99 7.43
CA SER A 679 0.25 5.04 7.04
C SER A 679 -0.31 3.66 6.71
N TRP A 680 0.14 3.09 5.58
CA TRP A 680 -0.29 1.79 5.01
C TRP A 680 -1.71 1.71 4.45
N ASN A 681 -2.30 2.81 3.95
CA ASN A 681 -3.55 2.75 3.17
C ASN A 681 -3.56 3.66 1.91
N PRO A 682 -3.24 3.14 0.71
CA PRO A 682 -2.52 1.90 0.41
C PRO A 682 -1.02 2.13 0.18
N THR A 683 -0.59 3.39 0.05
CA THR A 683 0.82 3.79 -0.12
C THR A 683 1.37 4.35 1.21
N PRO A 684 2.65 4.12 1.57
CA PRO A 684 3.25 4.75 2.75
C PRO A 684 3.34 6.29 2.61
N ILE A 685 3.39 6.99 3.75
CA ILE A 685 3.44 8.46 3.77
C ILE A 685 4.86 8.95 3.44
N PRO A 686 5.05 9.89 2.48
CA PRO A 686 6.31 10.57 2.24
C PRO A 686 6.94 11.15 3.50
N HIS A 687 8.27 11.08 3.56
CA HIS A 687 9.04 11.30 4.79
C HIS A 687 10.30 12.15 4.59
N LEU A 688 10.57 12.60 3.35
CA LEU A 688 11.71 13.43 2.98
C LEU A 688 11.24 14.80 2.46
N PRO A 689 12.05 15.87 2.59
CA PRO A 689 11.59 17.22 2.26
C PRO A 689 11.23 17.39 0.76
N MET A 690 10.12 18.10 0.49
CA MET A 690 9.57 18.32 -0.85
C MET A 690 9.35 19.82 -1.12
N ARG A 691 9.38 20.23 -2.39
CA ARG A 691 8.92 21.56 -2.81
C ARG A 691 7.42 21.51 -3.07
N LEU A 692 6.72 22.63 -2.85
CA LEU A 692 5.37 22.82 -3.39
C LEU A 692 5.50 23.25 -4.85
N HIS A 693 4.78 22.57 -5.73
CA HIS A 693 4.71 22.82 -7.17
C HIS A 693 3.26 23.12 -7.58
N ALA A 694 3.09 23.98 -8.57
CA ALA A 694 1.82 24.20 -9.26
C ALA A 694 2.03 24.29 -10.78
N ASN A 695 1.14 23.68 -11.57
CA ASN A 695 1.27 23.67 -13.03
C ASN A 695 -0.08 23.61 -13.77
N LEU A 696 -0.05 23.98 -15.05
CA LEU A 696 -1.08 23.62 -16.03
C LEU A 696 -0.42 22.78 -17.11
N TRP A 697 -0.88 21.54 -17.32
CA TRP A 697 -0.13 20.53 -18.05
C TRP A 697 -1.04 19.70 -18.99
N ALA A 698 -0.45 19.05 -20.01
CA ALA A 698 -1.19 18.52 -21.17
C ALA A 698 -0.96 17.01 -21.40
N PRO A 699 -1.49 16.10 -20.56
CA PRO A 699 -1.13 14.69 -20.56
C PRO A 699 -1.16 13.99 -21.93
N ARG A 700 -0.12 13.15 -22.14
CA ARG A 700 -0.07 12.15 -23.22
C ARG A 700 -1.13 11.05 -23.06
N SER A 701 -1.59 10.79 -21.83
CA SER A 701 -2.68 9.85 -21.57
C SER A 701 -4.02 10.52 -21.90
N ILE A 702 -4.68 10.03 -22.94
CA ILE A 702 -6.04 10.41 -23.31
C ILE A 702 -7.03 9.90 -22.25
N ASP A 703 -6.74 8.77 -21.60
CA ASP A 703 -7.62 8.19 -20.57
C ASP A 703 -7.63 9.01 -19.27
N LEU A 704 -6.53 9.71 -18.97
CA LEU A 704 -6.42 10.57 -17.78
C LEU A 704 -7.24 11.85 -17.87
N ALA A 705 -7.25 12.52 -19.03
CA ALA A 705 -7.87 13.84 -19.16
C ALA A 705 -8.72 14.08 -20.41
N GLY A 706 -8.87 13.08 -21.28
CA GLY A 706 -9.46 13.22 -22.60
C GLY A 706 -8.50 13.82 -23.63
N GLN A 707 -8.98 13.93 -24.88
CA GLN A 707 -8.23 14.51 -25.99
C GLN A 707 -8.56 16.01 -26.15
N PHE A 708 -7.57 16.87 -26.46
CA PHE A 708 -7.84 18.25 -26.90
C PHE A 708 -8.69 18.26 -28.16
N ARG A 709 -9.84 18.94 -28.12
CA ARG A 709 -10.61 19.25 -29.32
C ARG A 709 -10.19 20.62 -29.85
N SER A 710 -10.64 20.96 -31.05
CA SER A 710 -10.29 22.22 -31.71
C SER A 710 -11.54 23.12 -31.83
N PRO A 711 -11.48 24.42 -31.51
CA PRO A 711 -10.33 25.19 -31.02
C PRO A 711 -10.41 25.46 -29.50
N GLU A 712 -10.00 24.51 -28.66
CA GLU A 712 -10.10 24.65 -27.18
C GLU A 712 -8.83 25.23 -26.51
N VAL A 713 -8.09 26.11 -27.19
CA VAL A 713 -6.89 26.81 -26.63
C VAL A 713 -6.87 28.26 -27.13
N PRO A 714 -6.35 29.25 -26.35
CA PRO A 714 -5.62 29.12 -25.08
C PRO A 714 -6.48 28.60 -23.92
N ARG A 715 -5.82 28.01 -22.92
CA ARG A 715 -6.41 27.70 -21.62
C ARG A 715 -5.58 28.32 -20.51
N GLU A 716 -6.23 28.59 -19.40
CA GLU A 716 -5.65 29.36 -18.30
C GLU A 716 -6.11 28.74 -16.98
N ALA A 717 -5.17 28.46 -16.08
CA ALA A 717 -5.44 28.11 -14.69
C ALA A 717 -4.87 29.23 -13.82
N VAL A 718 -5.59 29.65 -12.79
CA VAL A 718 -5.20 30.79 -11.95
C VAL A 718 -4.94 30.33 -10.52
N PHE A 719 -3.80 30.71 -9.98
CA PHE A 719 -3.38 30.43 -8.60
C PHE A 719 -3.16 31.74 -7.85
N ALA A 720 -3.92 31.94 -6.78
CA ALA A 720 -3.80 33.06 -5.84
C ALA A 720 -3.50 32.53 -4.43
N ASP A 721 -3.11 33.42 -3.51
CA ASP A 721 -2.98 33.14 -2.06
C ASP A 721 -2.21 31.83 -1.73
N VAL A 722 -1.07 31.61 -2.40
CA VAL A 722 -0.22 30.43 -2.18
C VAL A 722 0.45 30.54 -0.81
N ARG A 723 0.07 29.64 0.11
CA ARG A 723 0.46 29.66 1.52
C ARG A 723 1.09 28.35 1.95
N VAL A 724 2.10 28.44 2.80
CA VAL A 724 2.67 27.29 3.53
C VAL A 724 2.72 27.62 5.01
N THR A 725 2.14 26.74 5.82
CA THR A 725 2.15 26.79 7.28
C THR A 725 2.79 25.53 7.87
N SER A 726 3.57 25.69 8.93
CA SER A 726 4.37 24.64 9.59
C SER A 726 4.15 24.59 11.09
#